data_AF-A0AAN6KN21-F1
#
_entry.id   AF-A0AAN6KN21-F1
#
_cell.length_a   1.000
_cell.length_b   1.000
_cell.length_c   1.000
_cell.angle_alpha   90.00
_cell.angle_beta   90.00
_cell.angle_gamma   90.00
#
_symmetry.space_group_name_H-M   'P 1'
#
loop_
_entity.id
_entity.type
_entity.pdbx_description
1 polymer ?
#
loop_
_entity_poly.entity_id
_entity_poly.type
_entity_poly.pdbx_seq_one_letter_code
_entity_poly.pdbx_strand_id
1 'polypeptide(L)'
;MANVHRPRVFLDVNIGEQPAGRLTIELFTDKTPKTAENFRQLCTGEHDGLSYAKAPFHRVIDEFMIQGGDIANGDGTGTESIYGGEYEDENLGWRDMDAAGLVCSANRGKDTNGSQFFLTLEPCPHLNGKHTILGRLVSGHDTLVKISKVEVDNDDRPLEPVLIARCGELEKRSKKAAAPQPEDVMNESGAGSRGRRRKSDASDDEMAGSPAPPRPRPSRRKSDNLIDEGLRGRPRQRSKSQSKSRPLSATEEEATSDGTHSPHSPAEKHKRKRSPSPSRHVEEKRTDDADAKYERRRRSLPNQYGDERYNRNYGDEARYKPSPRRNDHEYAGRRGEDRYRPSHGRSRYENDAGRLDDGGGRLGGGGYDEHEPPVMFKGRGVMNTASMLSKSILNSLALLVGSAAAWPPSYPHSPPGGPGPYGPGSCAASSHHQWRLANFTSLVVFGDSYTDDSRLGYFINNHGAAPPVGYNDPVSYHAADGGRVWVEYVKQYTGANLYNYAVSGAVCSNEITPRWFSAINAPFPDIAGYELPAYLNDSALVYANGTKFMTDPPDATVYAMWIGTNDLGYSALIQDEQVAGTNLTTYVDCVYDQLDRVYANGGRFFVLLNVAPLNLAPEYGILGQGGAGPNQYWPDKSGNISEISGRMLEEVVSANAIYQYRTPYEVVLANRYPGADFALYNVHDLMQNIHDNPSAYLNGTAPLNVTGHVNVCNATGGACVANTSPDSFMWYDELHPSEQTERIIAQTFVDVVKGVSAYATYWSS
;
A
#
# COMPACT_ATOMS: atom_id res chain seq x y z
N MET A 1 9.27 26.91 3.86
CA MET A 1 7.93 27.20 3.30
C MET A 1 6.94 27.31 4.45
N ALA A 2 5.84 28.06 4.31
CA ALA A 2 4.82 28.10 5.35
C ALA A 2 4.20 26.71 5.54
N ASN A 3 3.95 26.31 6.79
CA ASN A 3 3.39 24.99 7.11
C ASN A 3 1.90 24.98 6.74
N VAL A 4 1.56 24.42 5.58
CA VAL A 4 0.20 24.41 5.05
C VAL A 4 -0.68 23.48 5.88
N HIS A 5 -1.61 24.07 6.64
CA HIS A 5 -2.54 23.32 7.48
C HIS A 5 -3.73 22.81 6.65
N ARG A 6 -3.69 21.54 6.24
CA ARG A 6 -4.84 20.80 5.68
C ARG A 6 -5.57 20.02 6.78
N PRO A 7 -6.77 20.44 7.21
CA PRO A 7 -7.56 19.69 8.18
C PRO A 7 -8.10 18.39 7.55
N ARG A 8 -8.44 17.43 8.42
CA ARG A 8 -9.10 16.19 8.03
C ARG A 8 -10.45 16.10 8.71
N VAL A 9 -11.48 15.76 7.94
CA VAL A 9 -12.86 15.58 8.40
C VAL A 9 -13.31 14.16 8.16
N PHE A 10 -14.36 13.73 8.85
CA PHE A 10 -14.94 12.40 8.68
C PHE A 10 -16.45 12.47 8.46
N LEU A 11 -16.97 11.49 7.73
CA LEU A 11 -18.39 11.17 7.57
C LEU A 11 -18.57 9.69 7.94
N ASP A 12 -19.25 9.39 9.04
CA ASP A 12 -19.75 8.05 9.35
C ASP A 12 -21.03 7.84 8.53
N VAL A 13 -21.10 6.77 7.75
CA VAL A 13 -22.21 6.51 6.83
C VAL A 13 -22.98 5.27 7.26
N ASN A 14 -24.30 5.38 7.26
CA ASN A 14 -25.22 4.24 7.35
C ASN A 14 -25.87 3.98 5.99
N ILE A 15 -26.12 2.70 5.69
CA ILE A 15 -27.04 2.27 4.63
C ILE A 15 -28.25 1.69 5.38
N GLY A 16 -29.40 2.34 5.23
CA GLY A 16 -30.58 2.09 6.05
C GLY A 16 -30.29 2.31 7.53
N GLU A 17 -30.54 1.29 8.35
CA GLU A 17 -30.22 1.30 9.78
C GLU A 17 -28.80 0.77 10.08
N GLN A 18 -28.07 0.23 9.09
CA GLN A 18 -26.79 -0.45 9.31
C GLN A 18 -25.58 0.47 9.08
N PRO A 19 -24.57 0.48 9.96
CA PRO A 19 -23.31 1.18 9.71
C PRO A 19 -22.56 0.59 8.51
N ALA A 20 -22.29 1.42 7.49
CA ALA A 20 -21.53 1.02 6.30
C ALA A 20 -20.01 1.21 6.47
N GLY A 21 -19.62 2.27 7.20
CA GLY A 21 -18.24 2.59 7.55
C GLY A 21 -17.99 4.10 7.69
N ARG A 22 -16.73 4.53 7.55
CA ARG A 22 -16.29 5.93 7.70
C ARG A 22 -15.50 6.40 6.49
N LEU A 23 -15.97 7.47 5.85
CA LEU A 23 -15.19 8.25 4.90
C LEU A 23 -14.34 9.27 5.67
N THR A 24 -13.02 9.29 5.45
CA THR A 24 -12.12 10.32 6.01
C THR A 24 -11.55 11.15 4.87
N ILE A 25 -11.75 12.46 4.91
CA ILE A 25 -11.45 13.39 3.82
C ILE A 25 -10.39 14.40 4.28
N GLU A 26 -9.36 14.60 3.47
CA GLU A 26 -8.37 15.67 3.63
C GLU A 26 -8.73 16.86 2.75
N LEU A 27 -8.80 18.06 3.34
CA LEU A 27 -9.29 19.27 2.67
C LEU A 27 -8.14 20.13 2.13
N PHE A 28 -8.28 20.63 0.90
CA PHE A 28 -7.27 21.42 0.19
C PHE A 28 -7.39 22.92 0.50
N THR A 29 -7.25 23.28 1.77
CA THR A 29 -7.32 24.67 2.28
C THR A 29 -6.32 25.65 1.66
N ASP A 30 -5.28 25.17 0.97
CA ASP A 30 -4.33 25.99 0.19
C ASP A 30 -4.71 26.18 -1.28
N LYS A 31 -5.68 25.40 -1.79
CA LYS A 31 -6.13 25.44 -3.18
C LYS A 31 -7.53 26.01 -3.30
N THR A 32 -8.39 25.69 -2.33
CA THR A 32 -9.79 26.10 -2.28
C THR A 32 -10.21 26.46 -0.83
N PRO A 33 -9.52 27.41 -0.16
CA PRO A 33 -9.82 27.77 1.25
C PRO A 33 -11.29 28.04 1.54
N LYS A 34 -12.02 28.74 0.68
CA LYS A 34 -13.44 29.09 0.92
C LYS A 34 -14.34 27.85 0.86
N THR A 35 -14.14 27.03 -0.16
CA THR A 35 -14.92 25.79 -0.36
C THR A 35 -14.59 24.73 0.69
N ALA A 36 -13.31 24.63 1.08
CA ALA A 36 -12.85 23.74 2.13
C ALA A 36 -13.39 24.14 3.51
N GLU A 37 -13.43 25.44 3.84
CA GLU A 37 -13.95 25.92 5.12
C GLU A 37 -15.46 25.73 5.25
N ASN A 38 -16.22 25.94 4.16
CA ASN A 38 -17.64 25.58 4.11
C ASN A 38 -17.86 24.09 4.41
N PHE A 39 -17.13 23.21 3.74
CA PHE A 39 -17.24 21.77 4.01
C PHE A 39 -16.82 21.40 5.44
N ARG A 40 -15.73 22.00 5.97
CA ARG A 40 -15.25 21.78 7.34
C ARG A 40 -16.30 22.16 8.38
N GLN A 41 -16.89 23.35 8.29
CA GLN A 41 -17.89 23.81 9.25
C GLN A 41 -19.19 23.01 9.19
N LEU A 42 -19.59 22.54 7.99
CA LEU A 42 -20.74 21.63 7.84
C LEU A 42 -20.45 20.24 8.43
N CYS A 43 -19.21 19.75 8.37
CA CYS A 43 -18.80 18.56 9.11
C CYS A 43 -18.83 18.77 10.64
N THR A 44 -18.29 19.87 11.16
CA THR A 44 -18.20 20.11 12.62
C THR A 44 -19.53 20.54 13.26
N GLY A 45 -20.44 21.13 12.49
CA GLY A 45 -21.65 21.77 13.01
C GLY A 45 -21.33 23.03 13.82
N GLU A 46 -20.23 23.72 13.48
CA GLU A 46 -19.82 24.99 14.10
C GLU A 46 -20.67 26.18 13.65
N HIS A 47 -21.28 26.10 12.45
CA HIS A 47 -22.20 27.10 11.94
C HIS A 47 -23.64 26.87 12.46
N ASP A 48 -24.35 27.94 12.84
CA ASP A 48 -25.65 27.82 13.49
C ASP A 48 -26.69 27.13 12.60
N GLY A 49 -27.14 25.95 13.04
CA GLY A 49 -28.19 25.16 12.40
C GLY A 49 -27.78 24.33 11.17
N LEU A 50 -26.56 24.50 10.64
CA LEU A 50 -26.12 23.83 9.42
C LEU A 50 -25.12 22.70 9.72
N SER A 51 -25.41 21.47 9.28
CA SER A 51 -24.49 20.34 9.37
C SER A 51 -24.81 19.25 8.37
N TYR A 52 -23.80 18.47 7.95
CA TYR A 52 -23.98 17.24 7.21
C TYR A 52 -24.53 16.08 8.04
N ALA A 53 -24.58 16.19 9.38
CA ALA A 53 -25.14 15.14 10.22
C ALA A 53 -26.63 14.92 9.88
N LYS A 54 -26.97 13.69 9.48
CA LYS A 54 -28.26 13.22 8.93
C LYS A 54 -28.58 13.67 7.51
N ALA A 55 -27.68 14.36 6.81
CA ALA A 55 -27.87 14.63 5.38
C ALA A 55 -27.75 13.33 4.57
N PRO A 56 -28.60 13.11 3.56
CA PRO A 56 -28.54 11.94 2.69
C PRO A 56 -27.48 12.08 1.60
N PHE A 57 -26.99 10.94 1.11
CA PHE A 57 -26.53 10.83 -0.26
C PHE A 57 -27.76 10.60 -1.15
N HIS A 58 -28.24 11.68 -1.76
CA HIS A 58 -29.47 11.69 -2.54
C HIS A 58 -29.29 11.22 -3.99
N ARG A 59 -28.06 10.92 -4.42
CA ARG A 59 -27.77 10.37 -5.75
C ARG A 59 -26.55 9.44 -5.74
N VAL A 60 -26.67 8.28 -6.36
CA VAL A 60 -25.58 7.30 -6.52
C VAL A 60 -25.57 6.82 -7.97
N ILE A 61 -24.46 7.01 -8.67
CA ILE A 61 -24.23 6.44 -10.00
C ILE A 61 -22.96 5.62 -9.94
N ASP A 62 -23.12 4.30 -9.91
CA ASP A 62 -22.02 3.33 -9.99
C ASP A 62 -21.12 3.60 -11.21
N GLU A 63 -19.82 3.33 -11.08
CA GLU A 63 -18.78 3.68 -12.07
C GLU A 63 -18.66 5.19 -12.40
N PHE A 64 -19.27 6.09 -11.62
CA PHE A 64 -19.17 7.54 -11.84
C PHE A 64 -18.97 8.36 -10.56
N MET A 65 -20.01 8.53 -9.74
CA MET A 65 -19.95 9.39 -8.54
C MET A 65 -21.10 9.13 -7.55
N ILE A 66 -20.88 9.50 -6.29
CA ILE A 66 -21.93 9.62 -5.27
C ILE A 66 -22.09 11.09 -4.87
N GLN A 67 -23.33 11.59 -4.77
CA GLN A 67 -23.65 12.98 -4.45
C GLN A 67 -24.47 13.06 -3.16
N GLY A 68 -24.12 14.02 -2.30
CA GLY A 68 -24.80 14.28 -1.04
C GLY A 68 -24.63 15.72 -0.58
N GLY A 69 -24.93 15.96 0.70
CA GLY A 69 -24.72 17.28 1.31
C GLY A 69 -25.80 18.32 1.00
N ASP A 70 -26.98 17.93 0.49
CA ASP A 70 -28.16 18.79 0.58
C ASP A 70 -28.66 18.78 2.03
N ILE A 71 -28.27 19.81 2.78
CA ILE A 71 -28.62 20.00 4.20
C ILE A 71 -29.96 20.72 4.40
N ALA A 72 -30.59 21.21 3.32
CA ALA A 72 -31.79 22.03 3.40
C ALA A 72 -33.05 21.19 3.10
N ASN A 73 -33.04 20.48 1.98
CA ASN A 73 -34.18 19.70 1.47
C ASN A 73 -33.88 18.19 1.42
N GLY A 74 -32.60 17.80 1.37
CA GLY A 74 -32.17 16.40 1.31
C GLY A 74 -32.50 15.68 0.00
N ASP A 75 -32.85 16.42 -1.06
CA ASP A 75 -33.35 15.86 -2.33
C ASP A 75 -32.55 16.30 -3.57
N GLY A 76 -31.54 17.15 -3.36
CA GLY A 76 -30.65 17.73 -4.38
C GLY A 76 -31.05 19.13 -4.81
N THR A 77 -32.08 19.74 -4.22
CA THR A 77 -32.56 21.09 -4.57
C THR A 77 -32.00 22.21 -3.69
N GLY A 78 -31.47 21.90 -2.49
CA GLY A 78 -30.90 22.89 -1.57
C GLY A 78 -29.53 23.42 -2.00
N THR A 79 -29.27 24.72 -1.76
CA THR A 79 -27.97 25.37 -1.99
C THR A 79 -27.53 26.29 -0.83
N GLU A 80 -27.98 25.97 0.38
CA GLU A 80 -27.49 26.60 1.60
C GLU A 80 -25.97 26.43 1.75
N SER A 81 -25.32 27.37 2.43
CA SER A 81 -23.90 27.31 2.78
C SER A 81 -23.65 28.12 4.06
N ILE A 82 -22.45 28.01 4.64
CA ILE A 82 -22.05 28.88 5.76
C ILE A 82 -21.93 30.37 5.39
N TYR A 83 -22.14 30.72 4.12
CA TYR A 83 -22.14 32.09 3.62
C TYR A 83 -23.56 32.63 3.32
N GLY A 84 -24.60 31.84 3.62
CA GLY A 84 -26.01 32.25 3.48
C GLY A 84 -26.58 32.12 2.07
N GLY A 85 -26.07 31.18 1.28
CA GLY A 85 -26.54 30.87 -0.08
C GLY A 85 -25.42 30.36 -0.99
N GLU A 86 -25.56 30.55 -2.30
CA GLU A 86 -24.58 30.13 -3.30
C GLU A 86 -23.29 30.99 -3.28
N TYR A 87 -22.14 30.39 -3.62
CA TYR A 87 -20.85 31.06 -3.69
C TYR A 87 -19.99 30.66 -4.91
N GLU A 88 -19.06 31.55 -5.25
CA GLU A 88 -18.18 31.48 -6.44
C GLU A 88 -17.31 30.20 -6.52
N ASP A 89 -16.89 29.85 -7.73
CA ASP A 89 -15.95 28.74 -7.97
C ASP A 89 -14.51 29.12 -7.63
N GLU A 90 -13.76 28.14 -7.12
CA GLU A 90 -12.43 28.37 -6.58
C GLU A 90 -11.37 27.57 -7.36
N ASN A 91 -10.42 28.28 -7.98
CA ASN A 91 -9.21 27.70 -8.57
C ASN A 91 -9.45 26.64 -9.67
N LEU A 92 -10.56 26.71 -10.40
CA LEU A 92 -10.95 25.74 -11.43
C LEU A 92 -9.78 25.34 -12.37
N GLY A 93 -9.57 24.04 -12.53
CA GLY A 93 -8.49 23.48 -13.36
C GLY A 93 -7.12 23.39 -12.67
N TRP A 94 -7.01 23.69 -11.36
CA TRP A 94 -5.75 23.46 -10.61
C TRP A 94 -5.32 21.99 -10.53
N ARG A 95 -6.27 21.08 -10.76
CA ARG A 95 -6.12 19.63 -10.79
C ARG A 95 -7.17 19.03 -11.72
N ASP A 96 -6.78 17.98 -12.44
CA ASP A 96 -7.69 17.13 -13.21
C ASP A 96 -8.45 16.14 -12.32
N MET A 97 -9.69 15.79 -12.68
CA MET A 97 -10.47 14.74 -12.01
C MET A 97 -10.02 13.37 -12.53
N ASP A 98 -8.82 13.01 -12.15
CA ASP A 98 -8.02 11.90 -12.67
C ASP A 98 -8.15 10.59 -11.88
N ALA A 99 -8.87 10.60 -10.76
CA ALA A 99 -8.92 9.48 -9.82
C ALA A 99 -10.28 9.36 -9.12
N ALA A 100 -10.54 8.17 -8.56
CA ALA A 100 -11.57 7.95 -7.56
C ALA A 100 -11.28 8.71 -6.25
N GLY A 101 -12.30 8.93 -5.44
CA GLY A 101 -12.19 9.55 -4.10
C GLY A 101 -11.92 11.05 -4.10
N LEU A 102 -12.06 11.77 -5.22
CA LEU A 102 -11.94 13.23 -5.25
C LEU A 102 -13.24 13.88 -4.77
N VAL A 103 -13.13 14.80 -3.81
CA VAL A 103 -14.27 15.50 -3.22
C VAL A 103 -14.43 16.85 -3.91
N CYS A 104 -15.55 17.02 -4.61
CA CYS A 104 -15.83 18.17 -5.46
C CYS A 104 -17.16 18.82 -5.03
N SER A 105 -17.28 20.15 -5.15
CA SER A 105 -18.57 20.81 -4.88
C SER A 105 -19.54 20.55 -6.03
N ALA A 106 -20.78 20.23 -5.69
CA ALA A 106 -21.85 20.06 -6.67
C ALA A 106 -22.57 21.42 -6.81
N ASN A 107 -22.40 22.05 -7.97
CA ASN A 107 -22.99 23.34 -8.31
C ASN A 107 -24.07 23.19 -9.40
N ARG A 108 -24.82 24.26 -9.66
CA ARG A 108 -25.85 24.33 -10.72
C ARG A 108 -25.39 25.09 -11.97
N GLY A 109 -24.08 25.11 -12.18
CA GLY A 109 -23.39 25.96 -13.14
C GLY A 109 -22.31 26.79 -12.45
N LYS A 110 -21.63 27.62 -13.24
CA LYS A 110 -20.51 28.45 -12.76
C LYS A 110 -20.93 29.34 -11.59
N ASP A 111 -20.10 29.40 -10.56
CA ASP A 111 -20.23 30.27 -9.39
C ASP A 111 -21.48 30.00 -8.51
N THR A 112 -21.99 28.77 -8.52
CA THR A 112 -23.19 28.37 -7.75
C THR A 112 -22.93 27.22 -6.74
N ASN A 113 -21.76 27.23 -6.08
CA ASN A 113 -21.43 26.25 -5.06
C ASN A 113 -22.28 26.45 -3.80
N GLY A 114 -22.60 25.36 -3.10
CA GLY A 114 -23.37 25.38 -1.86
C GLY A 114 -22.83 24.38 -0.85
N SER A 115 -23.73 23.72 -0.12
CA SER A 115 -23.42 22.58 0.75
C SER A 115 -23.28 21.27 -0.02
N GLN A 116 -23.84 21.15 -1.22
CA GLN A 116 -23.79 19.89 -1.96
C GLN A 116 -22.37 19.57 -2.46
N PHE A 117 -22.05 18.28 -2.46
CA PHE A 117 -20.77 17.74 -2.91
C PHE A 117 -20.96 16.40 -3.61
N PHE A 118 -19.96 15.98 -4.38
CA PHE A 118 -19.84 14.62 -4.89
C PHE A 118 -18.45 14.05 -4.63
N LEU A 119 -18.38 12.72 -4.53
CA LEU A 119 -17.14 11.94 -4.57
C LEU A 119 -17.08 11.19 -5.90
N THR A 120 -15.96 11.28 -6.61
CA THR A 120 -15.71 10.46 -7.80
C THR A 120 -15.54 8.99 -7.42
N LEU A 121 -16.07 8.09 -8.24
CA LEU A 121 -15.81 6.65 -8.19
C LEU A 121 -14.78 6.23 -9.25
N GLU A 122 -14.69 6.99 -10.33
CA GLU A 122 -13.80 6.77 -11.49
C GLU A 122 -13.23 8.11 -11.98
N PRO A 123 -12.19 8.12 -12.84
CA PRO A 123 -11.71 9.33 -13.51
C PRO A 123 -12.83 10.03 -14.30
N CYS A 124 -13.03 11.32 -14.03
CA CYS A 124 -14.12 12.14 -14.57
C CYS A 124 -13.60 13.31 -15.44
N PRO A 125 -12.78 13.08 -16.49
CA PRO A 125 -12.14 14.16 -17.26
C PRO A 125 -13.13 15.11 -17.94
N HIS A 126 -14.36 14.66 -18.19
CA HIS A 126 -15.45 15.46 -18.74
C HIS A 126 -15.97 16.54 -17.77
N LEU A 127 -15.58 16.49 -16.49
CA LEU A 127 -15.88 17.45 -15.42
C LEU A 127 -14.69 18.40 -15.11
N ASN A 128 -13.53 18.21 -15.74
CA ASN A 128 -12.35 19.05 -15.49
C ASN A 128 -12.64 20.52 -15.78
N GLY A 129 -12.18 21.40 -14.88
CA GLY A 129 -12.39 22.84 -14.97
C GLY A 129 -13.82 23.33 -14.76
N LYS A 130 -14.78 22.45 -14.36
CA LYS A 130 -16.20 22.82 -14.15
C LYS A 130 -16.66 22.83 -12.69
N HIS A 131 -16.01 22.05 -11.83
CA HIS A 131 -16.33 21.99 -10.40
C HIS A 131 -15.09 22.19 -9.54
N THR A 132 -15.32 22.81 -8.39
CA THR A 132 -14.26 23.11 -7.42
C THR A 132 -13.86 21.83 -6.65
N ILE A 133 -12.63 21.33 -6.89
CA ILE A 133 -12.05 20.18 -6.18
C ILE A 133 -11.54 20.65 -4.81
N LEU A 134 -12.25 20.29 -3.74
CA LEU A 134 -12.01 20.80 -2.38
C LEU A 134 -11.28 19.84 -1.45
N GLY A 135 -11.18 18.56 -1.81
CA GLY A 135 -10.52 17.57 -0.97
C GLY A 135 -10.31 16.22 -1.67
N ARG A 136 -9.76 15.26 -0.92
CA ARG A 136 -9.63 13.87 -1.31
C ARG A 136 -9.96 12.93 -0.16
N LEU A 137 -10.52 11.77 -0.48
CA LEU A 137 -10.62 10.65 0.44
C LEU A 137 -9.21 10.16 0.79
N VAL A 138 -8.96 9.93 2.08
CA VAL A 138 -7.69 9.40 2.61
C VAL A 138 -7.89 8.10 3.42
N SER A 139 -9.13 7.75 3.74
CA SER A 139 -9.54 6.44 4.27
C SER A 139 -11.04 6.24 4.05
N GLY A 140 -11.50 4.98 3.98
CA GLY A 140 -12.91 4.64 3.74
C GLY A 140 -13.26 4.28 2.30
N HIS A 141 -12.29 3.88 1.47
CA HIS A 141 -12.56 3.47 0.07
C HIS A 141 -13.50 2.25 0.01
N ASP A 142 -13.43 1.33 0.97
CA ASP A 142 -14.38 0.23 1.13
C ASP A 142 -15.82 0.74 1.36
N THR A 143 -15.97 1.81 2.13
CA THR A 143 -17.24 2.46 2.45
C THR A 143 -17.79 3.17 1.20
N LEU A 144 -16.92 3.83 0.43
CA LEU A 144 -17.27 4.43 -0.86
C LEU A 144 -17.78 3.37 -1.86
N VAL A 145 -17.10 2.23 -1.97
CA VAL A 145 -17.52 1.11 -2.84
C VAL A 145 -18.83 0.47 -2.35
N LYS A 146 -19.03 0.30 -1.03
CA LYS A 146 -20.33 -0.17 -0.48
C LYS A 146 -21.48 0.77 -0.85
N ILE A 147 -21.27 2.09 -0.79
CA ILE A 147 -22.29 3.08 -1.19
C ILE A 147 -22.55 3.02 -2.71
N SER A 148 -21.52 2.86 -3.56
CA SER A 148 -21.72 2.79 -5.01
C SER A 148 -22.61 1.64 -5.48
N LYS A 149 -22.63 0.53 -4.72
CA LYS A 149 -23.33 -0.72 -5.06
C LYS A 149 -24.74 -0.83 -4.48
N VAL A 150 -25.28 0.22 -3.86
CA VAL A 150 -26.69 0.21 -3.39
C VAL A 150 -27.64 0.22 -4.59
N GLU A 151 -28.79 -0.43 -4.45
CA GLU A 151 -29.82 -0.35 -5.49
C GLU A 151 -30.41 1.06 -5.55
N VAL A 152 -30.63 1.57 -6.77
CA VAL A 152 -31.16 2.92 -7.04
C VAL A 152 -32.44 2.88 -7.88
N ASP A 153 -33.23 3.95 -7.82
CA ASP A 153 -34.40 4.15 -8.67
C ASP A 153 -34.05 4.69 -10.07
N ASN A 154 -35.05 5.19 -10.82
CA ASN A 154 -34.85 5.71 -12.17
C ASN A 154 -34.24 7.13 -12.22
N ASP A 155 -34.15 7.80 -11.07
CA ASP A 155 -33.59 9.15 -10.89
C ASP A 155 -32.24 9.10 -10.13
N ASP A 156 -31.59 7.93 -10.15
CA ASP A 156 -30.33 7.59 -9.48
C ASP A 156 -30.38 7.70 -7.94
N ARG A 157 -31.57 7.69 -7.31
CA ARG A 157 -31.72 7.82 -5.85
C ARG A 157 -31.65 6.45 -5.17
N PRO A 158 -30.87 6.27 -4.08
CA PRO A 158 -30.84 5.01 -3.33
C PRO A 158 -32.23 4.55 -2.85
N LEU A 159 -32.57 3.28 -3.11
CA LEU A 159 -33.80 2.65 -2.61
C LEU A 159 -33.76 2.46 -1.09
N GLU A 160 -32.59 2.11 -0.56
CA GLU A 160 -32.30 2.11 0.87
C GLU A 160 -31.59 3.42 1.24
N PRO A 161 -32.08 4.21 2.22
CA PRO A 161 -31.50 5.53 2.53
C PRO A 161 -30.03 5.46 2.95
N VAL A 162 -29.15 6.13 2.22
CA VAL A 162 -27.74 6.28 2.60
C VAL A 162 -27.56 7.62 3.33
N LEU A 163 -27.25 7.57 4.62
CA LEU A 163 -27.25 8.74 5.51
C LEU A 163 -25.88 8.97 6.17
N ILE A 164 -25.47 10.23 6.27
CA ILE A 164 -24.32 10.63 7.09
C ILE A 164 -24.74 10.60 8.56
N ALA A 165 -24.50 9.48 9.25
CA ALA A 165 -24.92 9.27 10.64
C ALA A 165 -24.22 10.21 11.63
N ARG A 166 -22.92 10.48 11.41
CA ARG A 166 -22.11 11.46 12.18
C ARG A 166 -21.07 12.09 11.28
N CYS A 167 -20.64 13.31 11.61
CA CYS A 167 -19.52 13.96 10.96
C CYS A 167 -18.76 14.85 11.95
N GLY A 168 -17.56 15.30 11.56
CA GLY A 168 -16.75 16.19 12.37
C GLY A 168 -15.33 16.36 11.83
N GLU A 169 -14.52 17.10 12.57
CA GLU A 169 -13.08 17.28 12.29
C GLU A 169 -12.23 16.37 13.19
N LEU A 170 -11.14 15.85 12.63
CA LEU A 170 -10.17 14.99 13.30
C LEU A 170 -8.98 15.81 13.79
N GLU A 171 -8.92 16.07 15.09
CA GLU A 171 -7.76 16.73 15.71
C GLU A 171 -6.57 15.77 15.84
N LYS A 172 -5.38 16.20 15.40
CA LYS A 172 -4.13 15.48 15.68
C LYS A 172 -3.87 15.50 17.20
N ARG A 173 -3.92 14.34 17.86
CA ARG A 173 -3.50 14.18 19.26
C ARG A 173 -2.08 14.73 19.45
N SER A 174 -1.94 15.89 20.11
CA SER A 174 -0.65 16.33 20.62
C SER A 174 -0.21 15.38 21.74
N LYS A 175 0.99 14.81 21.67
CA LYS A 175 1.59 14.11 22.81
C LYS A 175 1.76 15.13 23.94
N LYS A 176 0.92 15.05 24.98
CA LYS A 176 1.17 15.77 26.24
C LYS A 176 2.52 15.29 26.77
N ALA A 177 3.47 16.19 26.92
CA ALA A 177 4.75 15.88 27.55
C ALA A 177 4.50 15.29 28.93
N ALA A 178 5.17 14.19 29.26
CA ALA A 178 5.09 13.61 30.59
C ALA A 178 5.61 14.63 31.62
N ALA A 179 4.84 14.84 32.69
CA ALA A 179 5.29 15.69 33.78
C ALA A 179 6.52 15.07 34.46
N PRO A 180 7.53 15.85 34.83
CA PRO A 180 8.67 15.33 35.59
C PRO A 180 8.20 14.78 36.94
N GLN A 181 8.71 13.60 37.30
CA GLN A 181 8.53 13.02 38.63
C GLN A 181 9.20 13.94 39.67
N PRO A 182 8.55 14.24 40.81
CA PRO A 182 9.16 15.05 41.86
C PRO A 182 10.28 14.29 42.55
N GLU A 183 11.34 15.02 42.88
CA GLU A 183 12.54 14.52 43.54
C GLU A 183 12.31 14.45 45.06
N ASP A 184 12.70 13.35 45.72
CA ASP A 184 12.50 13.14 47.17
C ASP A 184 13.40 14.07 48.00
N VAL A 185 12.93 15.31 48.23
CA VAL A 185 13.56 16.25 49.16
C VAL A 185 13.20 15.86 50.59
N MET A 186 14.19 15.33 51.32
CA MET A 186 14.05 15.03 52.75
C MET A 186 13.73 16.28 53.57
N ASN A 187 12.73 16.18 54.45
CA ASN A 187 12.20 17.29 55.22
C ASN A 187 12.91 17.43 56.58
N GLU A 188 13.38 18.63 56.93
CA GLU A 188 13.99 18.89 58.25
C GLU A 188 12.93 19.00 59.36
N SER A 189 13.18 18.35 60.50
CA SER A 189 12.85 18.92 61.81
C SER A 189 13.79 18.34 62.86
N GLY A 190 14.46 19.21 63.63
CA GLY A 190 15.70 18.83 64.34
C GLY A 190 15.56 18.57 65.83
N ALA A 191 16.61 17.97 66.40
CA ALA A 191 16.92 18.02 67.83
C ALA A 191 18.41 17.73 68.10
N GLY A 192 19.02 18.44 69.06
CA GLY A 192 20.01 17.82 69.95
C GLY A 192 21.50 17.75 69.56
N SER A 193 22.17 18.91 69.51
CA SER A 193 23.33 19.24 70.38
C SER A 193 24.46 18.19 70.68
N ARG A 194 25.72 18.65 70.45
CA ARG A 194 27.04 18.21 71.01
C ARG A 194 27.79 17.05 70.33
N GLY A 195 29.06 17.31 69.95
CA GLY A 195 29.99 16.25 69.50
C GLY A 195 31.37 16.67 68.93
N ARG A 196 31.94 17.82 69.30
CA ARG A 196 33.26 18.27 68.78
C ARG A 196 34.43 17.71 69.61
N ARG A 197 35.32 16.89 69.01
CA ARG A 197 36.81 16.75 69.21
C ARG A 197 37.26 15.39 68.64
N ARG A 198 38.21 15.27 67.70
CA ARG A 198 39.66 15.67 67.61
C ARG A 198 40.62 14.55 68.05
N LYS A 199 41.79 14.52 67.39
CA LYS A 199 42.97 13.65 67.56
C LYS A 199 42.76 12.19 67.13
N SER A 200 43.48 11.62 66.16
CA SER A 200 44.82 11.82 65.56
C SER A 200 45.98 11.09 66.24
N ASP A 201 46.69 10.35 65.37
CA ASP A 201 48.11 9.97 65.36
C ASP A 201 48.60 8.73 66.11
N ALA A 202 49.61 8.14 65.46
CA ALA A 202 50.54 7.09 65.88
C ALA A 202 49.94 5.68 66.11
N SER A 203 50.60 4.57 65.75
CA SER A 203 51.63 4.18 64.78
C SER A 203 51.98 2.72 65.15
N ASP A 204 52.50 1.94 64.20
CA ASP A 204 53.77 1.20 64.34
C ASP A 204 53.83 0.04 63.33
N ASP A 205 55.02 -0.14 62.78
CA ASP A 205 55.39 -1.15 61.79
C ASP A 205 55.49 -2.56 62.39
N GLU A 206 55.48 -3.60 61.53
CA GLU A 206 56.50 -4.67 61.50
C GLU A 206 56.22 -5.66 60.33
N MET A 207 57.28 -6.31 59.87
CA MET A 207 57.52 -6.80 58.50
C MET A 207 57.01 -8.20 58.11
N ALA A 208 56.73 -8.34 56.80
CA ALA A 208 57.05 -9.47 55.90
C ALA A 208 56.55 -10.93 56.15
N GLY A 209 56.08 -11.57 55.07
CA GLY A 209 56.01 -13.05 54.96
C GLY A 209 54.96 -13.62 54.00
N SER A 210 55.39 -14.43 53.03
CA SER A 210 54.56 -15.25 52.10
C SER A 210 55.21 -16.64 51.95
N PRO A 211 54.56 -17.70 51.40
CA PRO A 211 53.13 -18.05 51.33
C PRO A 211 52.78 -19.57 51.58
N ALA A 212 51.50 -19.88 51.92
CA ALA A 212 50.74 -21.15 51.68
C ALA A 212 51.22 -22.52 52.32
N PRO A 213 50.46 -23.65 52.29
CA PRO A 213 49.04 -23.96 51.96
C PRO A 213 48.24 -24.66 53.13
N PRO A 214 47.42 -25.76 53.02
CA PRO A 214 45.94 -25.65 53.13
C PRO A 214 45.14 -26.61 54.09
N ARG A 215 43.85 -26.27 54.35
CA ARG A 215 42.70 -27.11 54.87
C ARG A 215 42.73 -27.54 56.37
N PRO A 216 41.60 -27.90 57.05
CA PRO A 216 40.38 -28.61 56.58
C PRO A 216 38.98 -28.14 57.11
N ARG A 217 37.91 -28.95 56.82
CA ARG A 217 36.49 -28.78 57.22
C ARG A 217 36.16 -29.40 58.60
N PRO A 218 35.02 -29.03 59.24
CA PRO A 218 33.85 -29.92 59.33
C PRO A 218 32.49 -29.16 59.31
N SER A 219 31.32 -29.71 59.65
CA SER A 219 30.47 -30.77 59.06
C SER A 219 29.24 -31.02 59.98
N ARG A 220 28.00 -30.96 59.47
CA ARG A 220 26.69 -31.53 59.95
C ARG A 220 25.54 -30.56 59.55
N ARG A 221 24.41 -30.95 58.91
CA ARG A 221 23.35 -31.97 59.19
C ARG A 221 22.49 -31.62 60.44
N LYS A 222 21.15 -31.77 60.48
CA LYS A 222 20.08 -32.08 59.48
C LYS A 222 18.71 -32.05 60.20
N SER A 223 17.66 -31.45 59.63
CA SER A 223 16.21 -31.69 59.94
C SER A 223 15.38 -30.78 59.01
N ASP A 224 14.51 -31.22 58.10
CA ASP A 224 13.42 -32.24 58.11
C ASP A 224 12.11 -31.73 58.81
N ASN A 225 11.00 -31.84 58.05
CA ASN A 225 9.57 -31.87 58.43
C ASN A 225 8.75 -30.55 58.52
N LEU A 226 7.46 -30.50 58.12
CA LEU A 226 6.64 -31.10 57.02
C LEU A 226 5.18 -30.59 57.19
N ILE A 227 4.47 -30.29 56.08
CA ILE A 227 2.99 -30.41 55.82
C ILE A 227 1.97 -29.93 56.90
N ASP A 228 1.04 -29.03 56.52
CA ASP A 228 -0.42 -29.35 56.37
C ASP A 228 -1.22 -28.31 55.55
N GLU A 229 -2.35 -28.73 54.98
CA GLU A 229 -3.35 -27.93 54.26
C GLU A 229 -4.46 -27.35 55.20
N GLY A 230 -5.43 -26.60 54.65
CA GLY A 230 -6.73 -26.49 55.33
C GLY A 230 -7.85 -25.63 54.72
N LEU A 231 -8.62 -26.18 53.75
CA LEU A 231 -10.12 -26.13 53.67
C LEU A 231 -10.83 -24.75 53.46
N ARG A 232 -11.97 -24.58 52.75
CA ARG A 232 -13.05 -25.39 52.13
C ARG A 232 -13.46 -24.75 50.77
N GLY A 233 -14.21 -25.38 49.84
CA GLY A 233 -15.09 -26.56 49.97
C GLY A 233 -15.56 -27.23 48.65
N ARG A 234 -16.66 -27.99 48.76
CA ARG A 234 -17.13 -29.13 47.92
C ARG A 234 -18.53 -28.83 47.29
N PRO A 235 -19.24 -29.71 46.53
CA PRO A 235 -18.90 -31.05 45.95
C PRO A 235 -19.47 -31.44 44.52
N ARG A 236 -18.94 -32.53 43.91
CA ARG A 236 -19.63 -33.59 43.08
C ARG A 236 -20.26 -33.21 41.70
N GLN A 237 -20.35 -34.02 40.63
CA GLN A 237 -20.06 -35.45 40.27
C GLN A 237 -19.34 -35.53 38.88
N ARG A 238 -18.37 -36.42 38.57
CA ARG A 238 -18.45 -37.84 38.09
C ARG A 238 -19.17 -38.00 36.71
N SER A 239 -18.69 -38.74 35.68
CA SER A 239 -17.54 -39.67 35.55
C SER A 239 -17.21 -40.11 34.09
N LYS A 240 -15.90 -40.32 33.80
CA LYS A 240 -15.24 -41.42 33.01
C LYS A 240 -15.60 -41.61 31.50
N SER A 241 -14.76 -42.22 30.63
CA SER A 241 -13.55 -43.08 30.77
C SER A 241 -12.58 -42.79 29.60
N GLN A 242 -11.23 -42.77 29.74
CA GLN A 242 -10.26 -43.90 29.64
C GLN A 242 -10.38 -44.77 28.37
N SER A 243 -9.32 -45.25 27.71
CA SER A 243 -7.87 -45.39 28.07
C SER A 243 -6.98 -45.47 26.80
N LYS A 244 -5.86 -44.72 26.73
CA LYS A 244 -4.45 -45.12 27.02
C LYS A 244 -3.84 -46.25 26.17
N SER A 245 -2.76 -45.91 25.45
CA SER A 245 -1.67 -46.78 24.98
C SER A 245 -0.35 -46.42 25.68
N ARG A 246 0.59 -47.38 25.84
CA ARG A 246 2.04 -47.20 26.16
C ARG A 246 2.78 -48.57 26.11
N PRO A 247 4.14 -48.63 26.03
CA PRO A 247 4.76 -49.22 24.82
C PRO A 247 6.05 -50.07 25.04
N LEU A 248 6.77 -50.32 23.92
CA LEU A 248 8.23 -50.54 23.74
C LEU A 248 8.87 -51.95 23.73
N SER A 249 9.67 -52.18 22.66
CA SER A 249 10.86 -53.06 22.52
C SER A 249 10.64 -54.59 22.52
N ALA A 250 11.43 -55.46 21.87
CA ALA A 250 12.72 -55.31 21.14
C ALA A 250 12.95 -56.43 20.07
N THR A 251 14.14 -56.40 19.43
CA THR A 251 14.95 -57.50 18.78
C THR A 251 14.53 -58.20 17.46
N GLU A 252 15.43 -58.06 16.47
CA GLU A 252 16.07 -59.09 15.59
C GLU A 252 15.24 -60.03 14.67
N GLU A 253 15.45 -59.96 13.35
CA GLU A 253 16.27 -60.89 12.52
C GLU A 253 16.18 -60.57 10.99
N GLU A 254 16.90 -61.33 10.14
CA GLU A 254 17.27 -61.01 8.75
C GLU A 254 16.29 -61.44 7.62
N ALA A 255 16.65 -61.05 6.38
CA ALA A 255 16.63 -61.86 5.14
C ALA A 255 15.51 -61.71 4.06
N THR A 256 15.92 -61.07 2.95
CA THR A 256 15.82 -61.51 1.53
C THR A 256 14.49 -61.76 0.77
N SER A 257 14.55 -61.48 -0.55
CA SER A 257 13.70 -61.95 -1.68
C SER A 257 12.23 -61.48 -1.73
N ASP A 258 11.70 -60.87 -2.80
CA ASP A 258 11.63 -61.21 -4.24
C ASP A 258 10.40 -62.10 -4.60
N GLY A 259 9.85 -61.96 -5.82
CA GLY A 259 8.97 -62.97 -6.43
C GLY A 259 7.45 -62.82 -6.27
N THR A 260 6.84 -62.04 -7.16
CA THR A 260 5.50 -62.21 -7.79
C THR A 260 4.69 -63.51 -7.55
N HIS A 261 3.37 -63.43 -7.25
CA HIS A 261 2.28 -64.01 -8.10
C HIS A 261 0.83 -63.69 -7.63
N SER A 262 -0.11 -63.69 -8.60
CA SER A 262 -1.59 -63.69 -8.44
C SER A 262 -2.11 -65.15 -8.21
N PRO A 263 -3.42 -65.52 -8.04
CA PRO A 263 -4.64 -64.93 -8.65
C PRO A 263 -6.02 -65.03 -7.90
N HIS A 264 -7.08 -64.55 -8.59
CA HIS A 264 -8.52 -64.91 -8.52
C HIS A 264 -9.51 -64.27 -7.50
N SER A 265 -10.65 -63.85 -8.06
CA SER A 265 -11.90 -63.36 -7.41
C SER A 265 -12.97 -64.47 -7.30
N PRO A 266 -14.13 -64.27 -6.60
CA PRO A 266 -15.32 -63.70 -7.27
C PRO A 266 -16.29 -62.86 -6.38
N ALA A 267 -17.43 -62.45 -6.97
CA ALA A 267 -18.47 -61.51 -6.45
C ALA A 267 -19.41 -62.10 -5.35
N GLU A 268 -20.31 -61.37 -4.63
CA GLU A 268 -21.41 -60.51 -5.10
C GLU A 268 -21.97 -59.43 -4.10
N LYS A 269 -22.45 -58.29 -4.65
CA LYS A 269 -23.74 -57.54 -4.45
C LYS A 269 -24.41 -57.49 -3.03
N HIS A 270 -24.99 -56.38 -2.54
CA HIS A 270 -25.99 -55.49 -3.19
C HIS A 270 -26.29 -54.12 -2.46
N LYS A 271 -26.43 -53.02 -3.23
CA LYS A 271 -27.45 -51.92 -3.16
C LYS A 271 -27.79 -51.25 -1.79
N ARG A 272 -27.53 -49.95 -1.55
CA ARG A 272 -28.35 -48.71 -1.85
C ARG A 272 -27.69 -47.50 -1.12
N LYS A 273 -27.95 -46.19 -1.35
CA LYS A 273 -28.44 -45.36 -2.48
C LYS A 273 -28.35 -43.85 -2.08
N ARG A 274 -27.70 -42.96 -2.85
CA ARG A 274 -27.94 -41.49 -2.85
C ARG A 274 -27.61 -40.87 -4.23
N SER A 275 -28.21 -39.72 -4.54
CA SER A 275 -28.40 -39.18 -5.91
C SER A 275 -27.33 -38.16 -6.34
N PRO A 276 -27.10 -37.96 -7.66
CA PRO A 276 -26.15 -36.97 -8.18
C PRO A 276 -26.82 -35.63 -8.57
N SER A 277 -26.05 -34.54 -8.57
CA SER A 277 -26.37 -33.29 -9.27
C SER A 277 -25.70 -33.27 -10.66
N PRO A 278 -26.35 -32.75 -11.71
CA PRO A 278 -25.88 -32.92 -13.08
C PRO A 278 -25.03 -31.75 -13.61
N SER A 279 -24.23 -32.05 -14.63
CA SER A 279 -23.50 -31.10 -15.47
C SER A 279 -24.16 -30.94 -16.85
N ARG A 280 -24.13 -29.72 -17.43
CA ARG A 280 -23.68 -29.37 -18.80
C ARG A 280 -24.34 -28.11 -19.38
N HIS A 281 -23.59 -27.45 -20.26
CA HIS A 281 -24.05 -26.43 -21.21
C HIS A 281 -25.25 -26.87 -22.07
N VAL A 282 -26.17 -25.93 -22.33
CA VAL A 282 -26.71 -25.62 -23.68
C VAL A 282 -26.91 -24.10 -23.77
N GLU A 283 -26.76 -23.54 -24.97
CA GLU A 283 -27.02 -22.12 -25.29
C GLU A 283 -28.50 -21.74 -25.09
N GLU A 284 -28.80 -20.52 -24.64
CA GLU A 284 -30.01 -19.86 -25.15
C GLU A 284 -29.91 -18.32 -25.26
N LYS A 285 -30.20 -17.86 -26.49
CA LYS A 285 -30.71 -16.56 -26.94
C LYS A 285 -30.55 -15.32 -26.03
N ARG A 286 -29.83 -14.33 -26.58
CA ARG A 286 -30.03 -12.91 -26.26
C ARG A 286 -31.51 -12.54 -26.40
N THR A 287 -32.04 -11.84 -25.41
CA THR A 287 -33.29 -11.07 -25.51
C THR A 287 -32.96 -9.59 -25.68
N ASP A 288 -33.74 -8.87 -26.49
CA ASP A 288 -33.46 -7.48 -26.91
C ASP A 288 -33.67 -6.41 -25.82
N ASP A 289 -33.75 -6.82 -24.54
CA ASP A 289 -33.98 -5.93 -23.39
C ASP A 289 -32.68 -5.44 -22.72
N ALA A 290 -31.53 -6.06 -23.01
CA ALA A 290 -30.25 -5.70 -22.39
C ALA A 290 -29.70 -4.34 -22.89
N ASP A 291 -29.80 -4.08 -24.20
CA ASP A 291 -29.26 -2.86 -24.81
C ASP A 291 -30.02 -1.59 -24.39
N ALA A 292 -31.31 -1.72 -24.06
CA ALA A 292 -32.13 -0.62 -23.52
C ALA A 292 -31.65 -0.11 -22.15
N LYS A 293 -30.92 -0.94 -21.39
CA LYS A 293 -30.36 -0.59 -20.07
C LYS A 293 -28.95 0.04 -20.16
N TYR A 294 -28.30 -0.08 -21.32
CA TYR A 294 -26.99 0.54 -21.59
C TYR A 294 -27.16 1.95 -22.20
N GLU A 295 -28.04 2.11 -23.19
CA GLU A 295 -28.37 3.41 -23.79
C GLU A 295 -28.97 4.42 -22.78
N ARG A 296 -29.74 3.96 -21.77
CA ARG A 296 -30.31 4.86 -20.75
C ARG A 296 -29.28 5.53 -19.83
N ARG A 297 -28.10 4.96 -19.63
CA ARG A 297 -27.05 5.54 -18.74
C ARG A 297 -26.32 6.73 -19.34
N ARG A 298 -26.58 7.09 -20.62
CA ARG A 298 -26.04 8.29 -21.26
C ARG A 298 -26.85 9.57 -21.01
N ARG A 299 -27.71 9.60 -19.98
CA ARG A 299 -28.36 10.84 -19.54
C ARG A 299 -27.39 11.67 -18.69
N SER A 300 -26.82 12.68 -19.34
CA SER A 300 -26.18 13.82 -18.69
C SER A 300 -27.08 14.46 -17.63
N LEU A 301 -26.46 15.19 -16.70
CA LEU A 301 -27.08 16.15 -15.78
C LEU A 301 -28.21 16.96 -16.46
N PRO A 302 -29.25 17.38 -15.72
CA PRO A 302 -30.25 18.33 -16.20
C PRO A 302 -29.60 19.53 -16.89
N ASN A 303 -30.14 19.90 -18.05
CA ASN A 303 -29.48 20.72 -19.06
C ASN A 303 -29.07 22.12 -18.56
N GLN A 304 -27.81 22.29 -18.14
CA GLN A 304 -27.22 23.57 -17.69
C GLN A 304 -26.37 24.28 -18.76
N TYR A 305 -26.09 23.63 -19.90
CA TYR A 305 -25.28 24.19 -20.98
C TYR A 305 -26.17 24.64 -22.15
N GLY A 306 -26.70 25.86 -22.03
CA GLY A 306 -27.38 26.54 -23.12
C GLY A 306 -26.39 27.19 -24.10
N ASP A 307 -26.67 27.07 -25.40
CA ASP A 307 -25.90 27.70 -26.49
C ASP A 307 -25.81 29.23 -26.35
N GLU A 308 -24.64 29.77 -26.01
CA GLU A 308 -24.28 31.15 -26.34
C GLU A 308 -23.58 31.21 -27.71
N ARG A 309 -24.39 31.47 -28.74
CA ARG A 309 -23.89 31.84 -30.07
C ARG A 309 -23.20 33.20 -30.01
N TYR A 310 -21.92 33.28 -30.36
CA TYR A 310 -21.44 34.44 -31.12
C TYR A 310 -20.53 34.07 -32.29
N ASN A 311 -20.70 34.86 -33.35
CA ASN A 311 -20.28 34.60 -34.71
C ASN A 311 -19.08 35.48 -35.08
N ARG A 312 -18.01 34.87 -35.61
CA ARG A 312 -17.26 35.27 -36.84
C ARG A 312 -15.83 34.76 -36.82
N ASN A 313 -15.40 34.14 -37.92
CA ASN A 313 -14.35 34.79 -38.72
C ASN A 313 -14.36 34.40 -40.20
N TYR A 314 -13.87 35.33 -41.03
CA TYR A 314 -13.37 35.08 -42.39
C TYR A 314 -12.18 34.07 -42.33
N GLY A 315 -11.78 33.35 -43.37
CA GLY A 315 -12.24 33.31 -44.77
C GLY A 315 -11.05 32.96 -45.70
N ASP A 316 -11.27 32.09 -46.70
CA ASP A 316 -10.34 31.70 -47.78
C ASP A 316 -8.99 31.02 -47.37
N GLU A 317 -8.38 30.09 -48.13
CA GLU A 317 -8.67 29.57 -49.48
C GLU A 317 -8.18 28.08 -49.64
N ALA A 318 -8.18 27.55 -50.87
CA ALA A 318 -7.40 26.35 -51.33
C ALA A 318 -7.93 24.90 -51.11
N ARG A 319 -9.14 24.63 -51.60
CA ARG A 319 -9.42 23.63 -52.68
C ARG A 319 -8.48 22.40 -52.83
N TYR A 320 -8.94 21.21 -52.39
CA TYR A 320 -8.83 19.96 -53.16
C TYR A 320 -10.05 19.05 -52.91
N LYS A 321 -10.62 18.43 -53.96
CA LYS A 321 -11.83 17.59 -53.86
C LYS A 321 -11.48 16.10 -53.99
N PRO A 322 -12.12 15.20 -53.21
CA PRO A 322 -12.00 13.75 -53.39
C PRO A 322 -12.96 13.21 -54.47
N SER A 323 -12.60 12.10 -55.11
CA SER A 323 -13.42 11.30 -56.05
C SER A 323 -12.73 9.93 -56.31
N PRO A 324 -13.45 8.88 -56.76
CA PRO A 324 -14.53 8.24 -56.00
C PRO A 324 -14.48 6.69 -56.03
N ARG A 325 -15.47 6.08 -55.37
CA ARG A 325 -15.97 4.68 -55.46
C ARG A 325 -15.52 3.84 -56.67
N ARG A 326 -15.28 2.55 -56.42
CA ARG A 326 -15.57 1.45 -57.37
C ARG A 326 -16.50 0.41 -56.72
N ASN A 327 -17.60 0.12 -57.40
CA ASN A 327 -18.25 -1.19 -57.30
C ASN A 327 -17.58 -2.13 -58.32
N ASP A 328 -17.70 -3.44 -58.09
CA ASP A 328 -18.31 -4.41 -59.01
C ASP A 328 -17.78 -5.82 -58.70
N HIS A 329 -18.66 -6.74 -58.32
CA HIS A 329 -18.99 -7.91 -59.15
C HIS A 329 -20.13 -8.73 -58.54
N GLU A 330 -20.93 -9.31 -59.43
CA GLU A 330 -22.23 -9.93 -59.17
C GLU A 330 -22.14 -11.44 -59.48
N TYR A 331 -22.69 -12.31 -58.61
CA TYR A 331 -23.14 -13.65 -59.05
C TYR A 331 -24.29 -14.22 -58.20
N ALA A 332 -25.25 -14.83 -58.91
CA ALA A 332 -26.62 -15.15 -58.52
C ALA A 332 -26.83 -16.23 -57.43
N GLY A 333 -28.02 -16.24 -56.76
CA GLY A 333 -28.31 -17.21 -55.69
C GLY A 333 -29.75 -17.62 -55.28
N ARG A 334 -30.84 -16.98 -55.75
CA ARG A 334 -32.29 -17.42 -55.70
C ARG A 334 -32.95 -17.99 -54.39
N ARG A 335 -34.19 -17.50 -54.18
CA ARG A 335 -35.35 -18.10 -53.41
C ARG A 335 -35.23 -18.10 -51.86
N GLY A 336 -36.31 -17.86 -51.11
CA GLY A 336 -37.70 -17.55 -51.48
C GLY A 336 -38.55 -17.09 -50.28
N GLU A 337 -39.74 -16.55 -50.55
CA GLU A 337 -40.72 -16.02 -49.58
C GLU A 337 -41.44 -17.15 -48.80
N ASP A 338 -41.93 -16.88 -47.57
CA ASP A 338 -43.37 -16.63 -47.38
C ASP A 338 -43.78 -16.14 -45.96
N ARG A 339 -45.04 -15.72 -45.84
CA ARG A 339 -45.69 -14.98 -44.73
C ARG A 339 -46.20 -15.87 -43.57
N TYR A 340 -46.24 -15.35 -42.33
CA TYR A 340 -47.50 -15.29 -41.54
C TYR A 340 -47.48 -14.36 -40.30
N ARG A 341 -48.65 -13.81 -39.96
CA ARG A 341 -49.11 -13.08 -38.75
C ARG A 341 -50.66 -13.18 -38.75
N PRO A 342 -51.44 -12.86 -37.69
CA PRO A 342 -51.14 -12.59 -36.27
C PRO A 342 -52.10 -13.34 -35.28
N SER A 343 -52.07 -13.00 -33.97
CA SER A 343 -53.26 -12.61 -33.14
C SER A 343 -53.40 -13.22 -31.73
N HIS A 344 -53.46 -12.32 -30.74
CA HIS A 344 -54.21 -12.28 -29.46
C HIS A 344 -54.30 -13.44 -28.44
N GLY A 345 -54.19 -13.05 -27.15
CA GLY A 345 -54.75 -13.75 -26.00
C GLY A 345 -54.59 -12.96 -24.68
N ARG A 346 -55.66 -12.32 -24.19
CA ARG A 346 -55.74 -11.74 -22.82
C ARG A 346 -56.31 -12.79 -21.85
N SER A 347 -55.88 -12.80 -20.58
CA SER A 347 -56.82 -12.95 -19.45
C SER A 347 -56.27 -12.38 -18.14
N ARG A 348 -57.18 -12.19 -17.17
CA ARG A 348 -57.04 -11.46 -15.89
C ARG A 348 -57.66 -12.31 -14.78
N TYR A 349 -57.00 -12.40 -13.61
CA TYR A 349 -57.55 -12.67 -12.27
C TYR A 349 -56.47 -12.13 -11.29
N GLU A 350 -56.62 -11.07 -10.49
CA GLU A 350 -57.59 -10.73 -9.41
C GLU A 350 -57.54 -11.65 -8.18
N ASN A 351 -56.91 -11.10 -7.13
CA ASN A 351 -57.24 -11.11 -5.68
C ASN A 351 -57.62 -12.43 -4.97
N ASP A 352 -56.96 -12.70 -3.83
CA ASP A 352 -57.62 -12.42 -2.53
C ASP A 352 -56.61 -12.23 -1.37
N ALA A 353 -57.09 -11.70 -0.23
CA ALA A 353 -56.30 -11.25 0.91
C ALA A 353 -56.30 -12.23 2.11
N GLY A 354 -55.33 -12.05 3.03
CA GLY A 354 -55.28 -12.70 4.34
C GLY A 354 -54.36 -11.94 5.30
N ARG A 355 -54.86 -11.54 6.47
CA ARG A 355 -54.21 -10.62 7.43
C ARG A 355 -54.38 -11.13 8.87
N LEU A 356 -53.46 -10.74 9.76
CA LEU A 356 -53.44 -10.98 11.22
C LEU A 356 -52.97 -12.40 11.62
N ASP A 357 -52.32 -12.63 12.77
CA ASP A 357 -52.26 -11.83 14.00
C ASP A 357 -50.92 -11.92 14.78
N ASP A 358 -50.77 -11.10 15.82
CA ASP A 358 -49.56 -10.85 16.63
C ASP A 358 -49.06 -12.01 17.53
N GLY A 359 -47.78 -11.93 17.93
CA GLY A 359 -47.16 -12.84 18.90
C GLY A 359 -45.78 -12.40 19.40
N GLY A 360 -45.72 -11.41 20.29
CA GLY A 360 -44.47 -10.84 20.80
C GLY A 360 -43.70 -11.73 21.80
N GLY A 361 -42.36 -11.66 21.76
CA GLY A 361 -41.46 -12.32 22.71
C GLY A 361 -40.17 -11.53 22.91
N ARG A 362 -39.99 -10.91 24.08
CA ARG A 362 -38.87 -10.01 24.42
C ARG A 362 -38.03 -10.61 25.55
N LEU A 363 -36.79 -11.03 25.25
CA LEU A 363 -35.74 -11.29 26.24
C LEU A 363 -34.38 -10.87 25.66
N GLY A 364 -33.55 -10.22 26.48
CA GLY A 364 -32.14 -9.93 26.14
C GLY A 364 -31.27 -11.19 26.27
N GLY A 365 -29.95 -11.13 26.10
CA GLY A 365 -29.05 -9.98 25.93
C GLY A 365 -27.66 -10.41 26.42
N GLY A 366 -26.60 -10.03 25.70
CA GLY A 366 -25.23 -10.44 26.03
C GLY A 366 -24.25 -9.74 25.10
N GLY A 367 -23.42 -8.86 25.67
CA GLY A 367 -22.40 -8.12 24.94
C GLY A 367 -21.05 -8.84 24.92
N TYR A 368 -20.14 -8.32 24.10
CA TYR A 368 -18.71 -8.60 24.15
C TYR A 368 -17.96 -7.27 24.09
N ASP A 369 -16.90 -7.15 24.89
CA ASP A 369 -16.17 -5.90 25.12
C ASP A 369 -15.34 -5.42 23.92
N GLU A 370 -15.34 -4.11 23.72
CA GLU A 370 -14.41 -3.35 22.87
C GLU A 370 -13.06 -3.18 23.60
N HIS A 371 -11.93 -3.12 22.87
CA HIS A 371 -10.69 -2.48 23.34
C HIS A 371 -9.92 -1.83 22.17
N GLU A 372 -10.34 -0.64 21.75
CA GLU A 372 -9.52 0.31 20.96
C GLU A 372 -9.36 1.65 21.72
N PRO A 373 -8.22 2.36 21.58
CA PRO A 373 -7.97 3.61 22.29
C PRO A 373 -8.68 4.83 21.63
N PRO A 374 -9.26 5.77 22.42
CA PRO A 374 -10.21 6.75 21.89
C PRO A 374 -9.57 7.94 21.15
N VAL A 375 -9.99 8.20 19.92
CA VAL A 375 -9.73 9.47 19.21
C VAL A 375 -10.61 10.59 19.80
N MET A 376 -10.08 11.81 19.91
CA MET A 376 -10.85 12.99 20.35
C MET A 376 -11.61 13.57 19.16
N PHE A 377 -12.91 13.82 19.33
CA PHE A 377 -13.78 14.36 18.28
C PHE A 377 -14.25 15.77 18.63
N LYS A 378 -14.27 16.66 17.63
CA LYS A 378 -14.90 17.98 17.73
C LYS A 378 -16.16 18.00 16.86
N GLY A 379 -17.32 17.80 17.49
CA GLY A 379 -18.63 17.82 16.84
C GLY A 379 -19.77 17.80 17.87
N ARG A 380 -20.86 18.53 17.61
CA ARG A 380 -22.02 18.60 18.52
C ARG A 380 -22.87 17.33 18.42
N GLY A 381 -22.94 16.56 19.50
CA GLY A 381 -23.60 15.25 19.47
C GLY A 381 -24.26 14.77 20.77
N VAL A 382 -24.94 15.63 21.55
CA VAL A 382 -26.05 15.23 22.44
C VAL A 382 -26.96 16.44 22.67
N MET A 383 -28.29 16.25 22.63
CA MET A 383 -29.18 17.03 23.51
C MET A 383 -30.27 16.11 24.07
N ASN A 384 -30.17 15.82 25.37
CA ASN A 384 -31.30 15.36 26.16
C ASN A 384 -32.01 16.63 26.70
N THR A 385 -33.33 16.56 26.85
CA THR A 385 -34.19 17.75 27.05
C THR A 385 -34.02 18.42 28.43
N ALA A 386 -33.88 19.76 28.44
CA ALA A 386 -34.73 20.72 29.19
C ALA A 386 -33.99 21.99 29.68
N SER A 387 -34.64 23.16 29.54
CA SER A 387 -34.57 24.34 30.46
C SER A 387 -33.21 25.06 30.68
N MET A 388 -33.08 26.39 30.72
CA MET A 388 -33.93 27.54 30.37
C MET A 388 -33.09 28.85 30.50
N LEU A 389 -33.59 29.98 30.01
CA LEU A 389 -33.30 31.37 30.46
C LEU A 389 -31.94 32.06 30.14
N SER A 390 -31.97 32.85 29.06
CA SER A 390 -31.98 34.34 29.09
C SER A 390 -30.84 35.14 29.78
N LYS A 391 -30.09 35.88 28.94
CA LYS A 391 -29.74 37.34 28.99
C LYS A 391 -28.43 37.59 28.22
N SER A 392 -28.16 38.66 27.46
CA SER A 392 -28.85 39.81 26.84
C SER A 392 -27.77 40.90 26.65
N ILE A 393 -27.87 41.78 25.62
CA ILE A 393 -27.28 43.16 25.59
C ILE A 393 -25.73 43.24 25.43
N LEU A 394 -25.11 44.15 24.65
CA LEU A 394 -25.46 45.03 23.50
C LEU A 394 -24.18 45.77 23.01
N ASN A 395 -24.25 46.48 21.87
CA ASN A 395 -23.34 47.57 21.40
C ASN A 395 -21.92 47.19 20.87
N SER A 396 -21.34 47.84 19.83
CA SER A 396 -21.87 48.86 18.91
C SER A 396 -21.02 49.05 17.62
N LEU A 397 -21.69 49.62 16.60
CA LEU A 397 -21.28 50.43 15.43
C LEU A 397 -19.89 51.13 15.44
N ALA A 398 -19.31 51.64 14.33
CA ALA A 398 -19.47 51.56 12.85
C ALA A 398 -18.46 52.53 12.17
N LEU A 399 -18.64 52.87 10.87
CA LEU A 399 -17.98 53.92 10.03
C LEU A 399 -16.59 53.57 9.40
N LEU A 400 -16.24 54.00 8.16
CA LEU A 400 -17.05 54.42 6.99
C LEU A 400 -16.20 54.38 5.67
N VAL A 401 -16.90 54.39 4.52
CA VAL A 401 -16.51 54.41 3.08
C VAL A 401 -15.33 55.33 2.66
N GLY A 402 -14.59 54.97 1.59
CA GLY A 402 -13.78 55.94 0.84
C GLY A 402 -13.03 55.49 -0.45
N SER A 403 -13.64 55.75 -1.62
CA SER A 403 -12.98 56.11 -2.92
C SER A 403 -12.37 55.05 -3.86
N ALA A 404 -12.45 55.35 -5.17
CA ALA A 404 -12.01 54.54 -6.32
C ALA A 404 -11.32 55.42 -7.41
N ALA A 405 -10.93 54.79 -8.54
CA ALA A 405 -10.24 55.32 -9.73
C ALA A 405 -8.70 55.50 -9.58
N ALA A 406 -7.85 55.36 -10.61
CA ALA A 406 -8.06 55.16 -12.06
C ALA A 406 -6.91 54.36 -12.74
N TRP A 407 -7.14 53.85 -13.97
CA TRP A 407 -6.09 53.39 -14.92
C TRP A 407 -5.60 54.58 -15.79
N PRO A 408 -4.41 54.55 -16.46
CA PRO A 408 -4.33 54.13 -17.88
C PRO A 408 -2.89 53.54 -18.28
N PRO A 409 -2.37 53.52 -19.54
CA PRO A 409 -2.31 52.26 -20.32
C PRO A 409 -1.02 51.95 -21.19
N SER A 410 -1.09 50.81 -21.92
CA SER A 410 -0.61 50.55 -23.33
C SER A 410 0.85 50.18 -23.75
N TYR A 411 0.99 48.94 -24.25
CA TYR A 411 1.67 48.45 -25.50
C TYR A 411 3.20 48.59 -25.75
N PRO A 412 3.85 47.84 -26.71
CA PRO A 412 3.41 46.67 -27.54
C PRO A 412 4.36 45.43 -27.55
N HIS A 413 3.96 44.35 -28.26
CA HIS A 413 4.78 43.16 -28.58
C HIS A 413 5.36 43.17 -30.01
N SER A 414 6.53 42.53 -30.23
CA SER A 414 6.97 41.79 -31.44
C SER A 414 8.34 41.07 -31.22
N PRO A 415 8.80 40.12 -32.08
CA PRO A 415 9.44 38.87 -31.65
C PRO A 415 10.96 38.71 -31.95
N PRO A 416 11.61 37.65 -31.41
CA PRO A 416 12.31 36.64 -32.25
C PRO A 416 12.11 35.19 -31.69
N GLY A 417 12.56 34.07 -32.26
CA GLY A 417 13.78 33.76 -33.03
C GLY A 417 14.93 33.36 -32.07
N GLY A 418 15.35 32.08 -32.07
CA GLY A 418 16.41 31.57 -31.16
C GLY A 418 17.82 31.57 -31.78
N PRO A 419 18.82 30.89 -31.20
CA PRO A 419 18.89 30.30 -29.85
C PRO A 419 20.09 30.78 -28.98
N GLY A 420 19.94 30.72 -27.65
CA GLY A 420 20.99 30.95 -26.63
C GLY A 420 21.23 32.43 -26.24
N PRO A 421 21.98 32.75 -25.16
CA PRO A 421 22.56 31.86 -24.14
C PRO A 421 22.31 32.36 -22.69
N TYR A 422 21.32 31.82 -21.98
CA TYR A 422 21.12 32.12 -20.55
C TYR A 422 20.72 30.85 -19.76
N GLY A 423 21.60 30.43 -18.85
CA GLY A 423 21.26 29.43 -17.83
C GLY A 423 20.38 30.05 -16.72
N PRO A 424 19.55 29.26 -16.03
CA PRO A 424 18.72 29.76 -14.94
C PRO A 424 19.60 30.19 -13.76
N GLY A 425 19.51 31.47 -13.40
CA GLY A 425 20.23 32.04 -12.27
C GLY A 425 19.72 31.50 -10.93
N SER A 426 20.67 31.14 -10.06
CA SER A 426 20.44 30.61 -8.73
C SER A 426 19.57 31.51 -7.84
N CYS A 427 18.66 30.88 -7.08
CA CYS A 427 18.29 31.33 -5.74
C CYS A 427 18.99 30.41 -4.71
N ALA A 428 20.23 30.73 -4.36
CA ALA A 428 21.00 30.06 -3.30
C ALA A 428 20.92 30.88 -1.99
N ALA A 429 20.94 30.33 -0.78
CA ALA A 429 20.80 28.96 -0.24
C ALA A 429 20.17 29.12 1.17
N SER A 430 19.45 28.15 1.76
CA SER A 430 19.95 26.95 2.47
C SER A 430 18.73 26.34 3.18
N SER A 431 18.54 25.03 3.33
CA SER A 431 19.45 23.91 3.16
C SER A 431 19.05 22.99 2.00
N HIS A 432 20.02 22.57 1.19
CA HIS A 432 19.92 21.26 0.54
C HIS A 432 20.02 20.20 1.64
N HIS A 433 19.15 19.19 1.65
CA HIS A 433 19.46 17.95 2.36
C HIS A 433 20.62 17.32 1.58
N GLN A 434 21.82 17.55 2.09
CA GLN A 434 23.05 17.11 1.45
C GLN A 434 23.26 15.65 1.82
N TRP A 435 23.28 14.76 0.84
CA TRP A 435 23.81 13.41 1.03
C TRP A 435 25.27 13.53 1.50
N ARG A 436 25.57 13.10 2.73
CA ARG A 436 26.81 13.41 3.46
C ARG A 436 27.92 12.37 3.27
N LEU A 437 27.69 11.31 2.49
CA LEU A 437 28.67 10.26 2.26
C LEU A 437 29.89 10.86 1.55
N ALA A 438 31.01 10.95 2.26
CA ALA A 438 32.24 11.56 1.74
C ALA A 438 33.12 10.56 0.97
N ASN A 439 33.02 9.27 1.31
CA ASN A 439 33.78 8.19 0.69
C ASN A 439 32.92 6.92 0.69
N PHE A 440 32.99 6.13 -0.39
CA PHE A 440 32.26 4.88 -0.53
C PHE A 440 33.28 3.75 -0.69
N THR A 441 33.44 2.92 0.34
CA THR A 441 34.41 1.81 0.34
C THR A 441 33.77 0.44 0.55
N SER A 442 32.52 0.39 1.04
CA SER A 442 31.81 -0.87 1.29
C SER A 442 30.33 -0.77 0.97
N LEU A 443 29.79 -1.84 0.40
CA LEU A 443 28.38 -2.05 0.11
C LEU A 443 27.90 -3.31 0.84
N VAL A 444 26.90 -3.16 1.70
CA VAL A 444 26.16 -4.26 2.33
C VAL A 444 24.77 -4.29 1.69
N VAL A 445 24.36 -5.43 1.13
CA VAL A 445 23.07 -5.55 0.42
C VAL A 445 22.22 -6.69 0.97
N PHE A 446 20.91 -6.46 0.94
CA PHE A 446 19.85 -7.40 1.30
C PHE A 446 18.79 -7.41 0.18
N GLY A 447 18.15 -8.55 -0.09
CA GLY A 447 17.18 -8.60 -1.18
C GLY A 447 16.92 -9.98 -1.77
N ASP A 448 16.23 -10.01 -2.90
CA ASP A 448 15.81 -11.24 -3.58
C ASP A 448 16.70 -11.64 -4.77
N SER A 449 16.15 -12.35 -5.76
CA SER A 449 16.86 -12.83 -6.95
C SER A 449 17.34 -11.71 -7.88
N TYR A 450 16.89 -10.46 -7.69
CA TYR A 450 17.48 -9.30 -8.36
C TYR A 450 18.83 -8.88 -7.74
N THR A 451 19.22 -9.46 -6.60
CA THR A 451 20.46 -9.10 -5.87
C THR A 451 21.31 -10.31 -5.45
N ASP A 452 20.73 -11.51 -5.34
CA ASP A 452 21.47 -12.74 -5.04
C ASP A 452 22.39 -13.16 -6.21
N ASP A 453 23.64 -13.47 -5.87
CA ASP A 453 24.68 -13.92 -6.80
C ASP A 453 24.84 -15.46 -6.76
N SER A 454 24.93 -16.04 -5.55
CA SER A 454 25.20 -17.48 -5.37
C SER A 454 24.67 -18.09 -4.06
N ARG A 455 24.00 -17.31 -3.21
CA ARG A 455 23.68 -17.66 -1.83
C ARG A 455 22.52 -18.64 -1.74
N LEU A 456 21.48 -18.54 -2.58
CA LEU A 456 20.49 -19.63 -2.72
C LEU A 456 21.17 -20.94 -3.16
N GLY A 457 22.14 -20.84 -4.08
CA GLY A 457 22.95 -21.98 -4.53
C GLY A 457 23.69 -22.68 -3.38
N TYR A 458 24.19 -21.93 -2.39
CA TYR A 458 24.74 -22.51 -1.17
C TYR A 458 23.69 -23.29 -0.38
N PHE A 459 22.51 -22.73 -0.13
CA PHE A 459 21.44 -23.40 0.61
C PHE A 459 21.00 -24.70 -0.08
N ILE A 460 20.85 -24.72 -1.40
CA ILE A 460 20.53 -25.93 -2.18
C ILE A 460 21.61 -27.00 -2.00
N ASN A 461 22.89 -26.63 -2.18
CA ASN A 461 24.02 -27.55 -2.09
C ASN A 461 24.30 -28.05 -0.66
N ASN A 462 23.77 -27.37 0.37
CA ASN A 462 23.93 -27.71 1.79
C ASN A 462 22.61 -28.11 2.45
N HIS A 463 21.61 -28.56 1.68
CA HIS A 463 20.33 -29.10 2.18
C HIS A 463 19.58 -28.18 3.15
N GLY A 464 19.54 -26.88 2.84
CA GLY A 464 18.89 -25.87 3.66
C GLY A 464 19.72 -25.34 4.84
N ALA A 465 20.95 -25.83 5.04
CA ALA A 465 21.85 -25.25 6.03
C ALA A 465 22.39 -23.89 5.56
N ALA A 466 22.32 -22.89 6.43
CA ALA A 466 22.86 -21.56 6.18
C ALA A 466 24.39 -21.57 6.04
N PRO A 467 24.98 -20.62 5.28
CA PRO A 467 26.40 -20.35 5.31
C PRO A 467 26.93 -20.10 6.73
N PRO A 468 28.17 -20.50 7.05
CA PRO A 468 28.80 -20.19 8.33
C PRO A 468 29.08 -18.68 8.47
N VAL A 469 29.18 -18.21 9.72
CA VAL A 469 29.54 -16.81 10.01
C VAL A 469 30.91 -16.47 9.41
N GLY A 470 31.00 -15.36 8.68
CA GLY A 470 32.17 -14.94 7.92
C GLY A 470 32.34 -15.65 6.57
N TYR A 471 31.26 -16.21 6.00
CA TYR A 471 31.26 -16.77 4.65
C TYR A 471 31.31 -15.65 3.61
N ASN A 472 32.29 -15.73 2.71
CA ASN A 472 32.47 -14.82 1.59
C ASN A 472 31.92 -15.49 0.33
N ASP A 473 30.97 -14.85 -0.36
CA ASP A 473 30.31 -15.49 -1.49
C ASP A 473 31.25 -15.67 -2.68
N PRO A 474 31.20 -16.84 -3.35
CA PRO A 474 31.79 -16.99 -4.66
C PRO A 474 30.98 -16.16 -5.66
N VAL A 475 31.70 -15.41 -6.48
CA VAL A 475 31.12 -14.64 -7.59
C VAL A 475 30.51 -15.59 -8.62
N SER A 476 29.26 -15.36 -9.00
CA SER A 476 28.60 -16.12 -10.07
C SER A 476 28.73 -15.46 -11.44
N TYR A 477 28.47 -16.26 -12.46
CA TYR A 477 28.24 -15.85 -13.86
C TYR A 477 26.94 -16.47 -14.39
N HIS A 478 26.14 -17.03 -13.48
CA HIS A 478 24.93 -17.80 -13.72
C HIS A 478 23.90 -17.45 -12.64
N ALA A 479 23.85 -16.18 -12.24
CA ALA A 479 22.78 -15.65 -11.39
C ALA A 479 21.45 -15.60 -12.19
N ALA A 480 20.38 -15.14 -11.54
CA ALA A 480 19.04 -15.18 -12.12
C ALA A 480 18.87 -14.29 -13.38
N ASP A 481 19.74 -13.31 -13.58
CA ASP A 481 19.83 -12.46 -14.78
C ASP A 481 20.56 -13.13 -15.98
N GLY A 482 20.99 -14.38 -15.81
CA GLY A 482 21.80 -15.12 -16.79
C GLY A 482 23.29 -14.77 -16.79
N GLY A 483 23.73 -13.94 -15.84
CA GLY A 483 25.08 -13.37 -15.80
C GLY A 483 25.46 -12.94 -14.39
N ARG A 484 25.42 -11.63 -14.14
CA ARG A 484 25.94 -10.95 -12.95
C ARG A 484 24.99 -9.83 -12.52
N VAL A 485 24.37 -10.01 -11.37
CA VAL A 485 23.54 -8.99 -10.68
C VAL A 485 24.26 -7.65 -10.49
N TRP A 486 23.48 -6.56 -10.44
CA TRP A 486 23.94 -5.17 -10.39
C TRP A 486 25.01 -4.89 -9.31
N VAL A 487 24.96 -5.59 -8.17
CA VAL A 487 25.91 -5.39 -7.06
C VAL A 487 27.36 -5.75 -7.41
N GLU A 488 27.55 -6.79 -8.23
CA GLU A 488 28.87 -7.15 -8.75
C GLU A 488 29.38 -6.10 -9.75
N TYR A 489 28.48 -5.43 -10.48
CA TYR A 489 28.83 -4.30 -11.32
C TYR A 489 29.16 -3.04 -10.53
N VAL A 490 28.44 -2.73 -9.44
CA VAL A 490 28.81 -1.62 -8.53
C VAL A 490 30.22 -1.83 -7.97
N LYS A 491 30.51 -3.03 -7.47
CA LYS A 491 31.85 -3.46 -7.01
C LYS A 491 32.92 -3.28 -8.09
N GLN A 492 32.65 -3.65 -9.34
CA GLN A 492 33.58 -3.43 -10.47
C GLN A 492 33.79 -1.95 -10.79
N TYR A 493 32.74 -1.12 -10.73
CA TYR A 493 32.79 0.30 -11.08
C TYR A 493 33.45 1.17 -10.01
N THR A 494 33.38 0.79 -8.73
CA THR A 494 33.89 1.59 -7.60
C THR A 494 35.10 0.98 -6.90
N GLY A 495 35.31 -0.33 -7.00
CA GLY A 495 36.30 -1.06 -6.20
C GLY A 495 35.89 -1.24 -4.73
N ALA A 496 34.63 -0.97 -4.37
CA ALA A 496 34.12 -1.16 -3.02
C ALA A 496 34.08 -2.64 -2.61
N ASN A 497 34.30 -2.92 -1.33
CA ASN A 497 34.04 -4.23 -0.75
C ASN A 497 32.54 -4.53 -0.82
N LEU A 498 32.16 -5.74 -1.23
CA LEU A 498 30.76 -6.17 -1.33
C LEU A 498 30.50 -7.27 -0.30
N TYR A 499 29.45 -7.09 0.49
CA TYR A 499 28.92 -8.06 1.43
C TYR A 499 27.46 -8.34 1.05
N ASN A 500 27.24 -9.41 0.29
CA ASN A 500 25.93 -9.75 -0.26
C ASN A 500 25.20 -10.74 0.65
N TYR A 501 24.04 -10.36 1.17
CA TYR A 501 23.21 -11.26 1.98
C TYR A 501 21.93 -11.72 1.27
N ALA A 502 21.61 -11.14 0.12
CA ALA A 502 20.42 -11.44 -0.66
C ALA A 502 20.30 -12.94 -1.01
N VAL A 503 19.07 -13.45 -1.05
CA VAL A 503 18.77 -14.83 -1.43
C VAL A 503 17.66 -14.88 -2.48
N SER A 504 17.88 -15.59 -3.58
CA SER A 504 16.87 -15.76 -4.63
C SER A 504 15.59 -16.38 -4.05
N GLY A 505 14.45 -15.76 -4.33
CA GLY A 505 13.15 -16.15 -3.77
C GLY A 505 12.85 -15.60 -2.36
N ALA A 506 13.76 -14.82 -1.75
CA ALA A 506 13.54 -14.16 -0.48
C ALA A 506 12.34 -13.20 -0.52
N VAL A 507 11.67 -13.10 0.62
CA VAL A 507 10.67 -12.09 0.97
C VAL A 507 11.22 -11.23 2.11
N CYS A 508 10.53 -10.15 2.48
CA CYS A 508 10.92 -9.43 3.69
C CYS A 508 10.82 -10.32 4.95
N SER A 509 9.73 -11.08 5.08
CA SER A 509 9.53 -12.05 6.17
C SER A 509 8.52 -13.14 5.80
N ASN A 510 8.88 -14.40 6.05
CA ASN A 510 7.98 -15.56 5.96
C ASN A 510 6.85 -15.51 7.01
N GLU A 511 6.90 -14.62 8.01
CA GLU A 511 5.75 -14.35 8.90
C GLU A 511 4.64 -13.54 8.20
N ILE A 512 4.94 -12.98 7.02
CA ILE A 512 4.02 -12.20 6.18
C ILE A 512 3.70 -12.99 4.91
N THR A 513 4.72 -13.38 4.16
CA THR A 513 4.64 -13.93 2.80
C THR A 513 5.42 -15.25 2.72
N PRO A 514 5.00 -16.32 3.41
CA PRO A 514 5.74 -17.58 3.51
C PRO A 514 5.87 -18.29 2.15
N ARG A 515 7.10 -18.40 1.63
CA ARG A 515 7.36 -19.07 0.35
C ARG A 515 8.10 -20.39 0.55
N TRP A 516 7.41 -21.51 0.38
CA TRP A 516 8.02 -22.84 0.54
C TRP A 516 8.94 -23.20 -0.64
N PHE A 517 10.16 -23.68 -0.37
CA PHE A 517 11.09 -24.16 -1.38
C PHE A 517 11.43 -25.65 -1.19
N SER A 518 10.94 -26.48 -2.10
CA SER A 518 11.07 -27.94 -2.02
C SER A 518 12.52 -28.45 -2.09
N ALA A 519 13.42 -27.75 -2.79
CA ALA A 519 14.82 -28.16 -2.94
C ALA A 519 15.62 -28.15 -1.62
N ILE A 520 15.20 -27.35 -0.64
CA ILE A 520 15.81 -27.27 0.69
C ILE A 520 14.88 -27.78 1.81
N ASN A 521 13.65 -28.20 1.46
CA ASN A 521 12.63 -28.67 2.39
C ASN A 521 12.36 -27.67 3.55
N ALA A 522 12.34 -26.39 3.22
CA ALA A 522 12.10 -25.26 4.11
C ALA A 522 11.54 -24.08 3.31
N PRO A 523 11.05 -23.00 3.95
CA PRO A 523 10.82 -21.73 3.27
C PRO A 523 12.12 -21.17 2.67
N PHE A 524 12.00 -20.33 1.63
CA PHE A 524 13.13 -19.51 1.17
C PHE A 524 13.65 -18.67 2.36
N PRO A 525 14.98 -18.60 2.55
CA PRO A 525 15.58 -17.67 3.52
C PRO A 525 15.12 -16.25 3.22
N ASP A 526 14.65 -15.54 4.25
CA ASP A 526 14.11 -14.19 4.17
C ASP A 526 15.03 -13.16 4.83
N ILE A 527 14.76 -11.87 4.62
CA ILE A 527 15.57 -10.80 5.22
C ILE A 527 15.49 -10.85 6.75
N ALA A 528 14.27 -10.95 7.30
CA ALA A 528 14.04 -10.85 8.74
C ALA A 528 14.65 -12.02 9.55
N GLY A 529 14.50 -13.26 9.05
CA GLY A 529 14.87 -14.51 9.71
C GLY A 529 16.22 -15.09 9.30
N TYR A 530 16.78 -14.75 8.13
CA TYR A 530 18.12 -15.16 7.71
C TYR A 530 19.08 -14.01 7.40
N GLU A 531 18.82 -13.20 6.37
CA GLU A 531 19.88 -12.35 5.77
C GLU A 531 20.44 -11.34 6.78
N LEU A 532 19.53 -10.69 7.50
CA LEU A 532 19.90 -9.68 8.48
C LEU A 532 20.50 -10.28 9.76
N PRO A 533 19.98 -11.38 10.34
CA PRO A 533 20.71 -12.17 11.34
C PRO A 533 22.13 -12.58 10.92
N ALA A 534 22.33 -12.99 9.65
CA ALA A 534 23.65 -13.35 9.14
C ALA A 534 24.59 -12.14 9.11
N TYR A 535 24.15 -11.01 8.56
CA TYR A 535 24.88 -9.73 8.63
C TYR A 535 25.26 -9.32 10.06
N LEU A 536 24.33 -9.41 11.01
CA LEU A 536 24.59 -9.02 12.39
C LEU A 536 25.70 -9.89 13.02
N ASN A 537 25.69 -11.20 12.78
CA ASN A 537 26.74 -12.10 13.23
C ASN A 537 28.10 -11.81 12.56
N ASP A 538 28.10 -11.58 11.24
CA ASP A 538 29.29 -11.29 10.44
C ASP A 538 29.94 -9.94 10.80
N SER A 539 29.12 -8.92 11.05
CA SER A 539 29.58 -7.59 11.48
C SER A 539 30.25 -7.60 12.86
N ALA A 540 29.85 -8.55 13.72
CA ALA A 540 30.43 -8.80 15.03
C ALA A 540 31.66 -9.74 14.99
N LEU A 541 31.93 -10.41 13.85
CA LEU A 541 32.99 -11.40 13.76
C LEU A 541 34.39 -10.76 13.80
N VAL A 542 35.17 -11.19 14.80
CA VAL A 542 36.60 -10.92 14.92
C VAL A 542 37.34 -12.26 14.89
N TYR A 543 38.24 -12.42 13.91
CA TYR A 543 39.08 -13.61 13.78
C TYR A 543 40.16 -13.65 14.89
N ALA A 544 40.74 -14.84 15.12
CA ALA A 544 41.71 -15.07 16.20
C ALA A 544 43.03 -14.26 16.08
N ASN A 545 43.32 -13.72 14.89
CA ASN A 545 44.42 -12.79 14.62
C ASN A 545 44.08 -11.31 14.93
N GLY A 546 42.86 -11.03 15.37
CA GLY A 546 42.35 -9.68 15.66
C GLY A 546 41.74 -8.92 14.48
N THR A 547 41.75 -9.48 13.25
CA THR A 547 41.09 -8.83 12.09
C THR A 547 39.59 -9.07 12.12
N LYS A 548 38.79 -8.04 11.80
CA LYS A 548 37.34 -8.18 11.57
C LYS A 548 37.06 -8.78 10.20
N PHE A 549 35.89 -9.40 10.03
CA PHE A 549 35.35 -9.77 8.72
C PHE A 549 34.88 -8.53 7.94
N MET A 550 34.11 -7.66 8.60
CA MET A 550 33.78 -6.32 8.09
C MET A 550 34.83 -5.31 8.54
N THR A 551 35.62 -4.82 7.59
CA THR A 551 36.76 -3.94 7.86
C THR A 551 36.46 -2.46 7.73
N ASP A 552 35.49 -2.09 6.89
CA ASP A 552 35.14 -0.72 6.60
C ASP A 552 34.30 -0.09 7.72
N PRO A 553 34.45 1.22 7.98
CA PRO A 553 33.69 1.90 9.01
C PRO A 553 32.27 2.24 8.50
N PRO A 554 31.26 2.37 9.40
CA PRO A 554 29.88 2.64 8.99
C PRO A 554 29.64 3.99 8.30
N ASP A 555 30.60 4.93 8.39
CA ASP A 555 30.55 6.23 7.71
C ASP A 555 31.13 6.21 6.28
N ALA A 556 31.68 5.07 5.83
CA ALA A 556 32.06 4.79 4.44
C ALA A 556 31.32 3.57 3.84
N THR A 557 30.36 3.01 4.58
CA THR A 557 29.57 1.84 4.20
C THR A 557 28.14 2.24 3.84
N VAL A 558 27.69 1.82 2.65
CA VAL A 558 26.29 1.94 2.22
C VAL A 558 25.55 0.64 2.47
N TYR A 559 24.34 0.75 3.01
CA TYR A 559 23.43 -0.36 3.27
C TYR A 559 22.27 -0.25 2.29
N ALA A 560 22.18 -1.18 1.34
CA ALA A 560 21.13 -1.19 0.33
C ALA A 560 20.15 -2.35 0.55
N MET A 561 18.88 -2.12 0.22
CA MET A 561 17.84 -3.14 0.27
C MET A 561 16.97 -3.06 -0.97
N TRP A 562 16.82 -4.17 -1.67
CA TRP A 562 15.89 -4.30 -2.79
C TRP A 562 15.08 -5.58 -2.63
N ILE A 563 13.83 -5.43 -2.23
CA ILE A 563 12.94 -6.53 -1.85
C ILE A 563 11.51 -6.15 -2.22
N GLY A 564 10.66 -7.16 -2.42
CA GLY A 564 9.23 -6.98 -2.67
C GLY A 564 8.71 -7.80 -3.84
N THR A 565 9.57 -8.22 -4.77
CA THR A 565 9.19 -8.99 -5.96
C THR A 565 8.45 -10.27 -5.59
N ASN A 566 8.94 -10.96 -4.56
CA ASN A 566 8.35 -12.19 -4.04
C ASN A 566 7.25 -11.96 -2.99
N ASP A 567 7.19 -10.77 -2.37
CA ASP A 567 6.13 -10.39 -1.43
C ASP A 567 4.84 -10.01 -2.18
N LEU A 568 4.96 -9.37 -3.35
CA LEU A 568 3.84 -9.05 -4.24
C LEU A 568 3.47 -10.21 -5.17
N GLY A 569 4.46 -11.00 -5.60
CA GLY A 569 4.35 -11.98 -6.69
C GLY A 569 3.53 -13.25 -6.42
N TYR A 570 3.66 -14.22 -7.34
CA TYR A 570 2.99 -15.53 -7.29
C TYR A 570 3.07 -16.21 -5.91
N SER A 571 1.94 -16.73 -5.42
CA SER A 571 1.73 -17.26 -4.06
C SER A 571 2.01 -16.28 -2.91
N ALA A 572 1.77 -14.99 -3.14
CA ALA A 572 1.81 -13.95 -2.12
C ALA A 572 0.66 -12.93 -2.33
N LEU A 573 0.91 -11.62 -2.16
CA LEU A 573 -0.13 -10.59 -2.09
C LEU A 573 -1.06 -10.54 -3.33
N ILE A 574 -0.56 -10.75 -4.55
CA ILE A 574 -1.39 -10.74 -5.77
C ILE A 574 -2.47 -11.84 -5.84
N GLN A 575 -2.35 -12.90 -5.03
CA GLN A 575 -3.31 -14.00 -4.94
C GLN A 575 -4.07 -14.06 -3.61
N ASP A 576 -3.84 -13.09 -2.72
CA ASP A 576 -4.32 -13.15 -1.33
C ASP A 576 -3.80 -14.38 -0.55
N GLU A 577 -2.61 -14.89 -0.92
CA GLU A 577 -1.97 -16.09 -0.33
C GLU A 577 -0.98 -15.76 0.82
N GLN A 578 -0.79 -14.48 1.15
CA GLN A 578 -0.08 -14.04 2.35
C GLN A 578 -0.75 -14.50 3.67
N VAL A 579 -0.03 -14.43 4.78
CA VAL A 579 -0.55 -14.76 6.12
C VAL A 579 -1.78 -13.91 6.44
N ALA A 580 -2.87 -14.56 6.85
CA ALA A 580 -4.15 -13.90 7.11
C ALA A 580 -4.02 -12.75 8.13
N GLY A 581 -4.50 -11.57 7.74
CA GLY A 581 -4.39 -10.33 8.52
C GLY A 581 -3.17 -9.47 8.18
N THR A 582 -2.21 -9.99 7.42
CA THR A 582 -1.12 -9.19 6.82
C THR A 582 -1.55 -8.61 5.47
N ASN A 583 -0.89 -7.53 5.06
CA ASN A 583 -1.15 -6.83 3.80
C ASN A 583 0.10 -6.05 3.35
N LEU A 584 -0.06 -5.28 2.27
CA LEU A 584 0.97 -4.41 1.69
C LEU A 584 1.70 -3.53 2.71
N THR A 585 0.99 -2.92 3.68
CA THR A 585 1.65 -2.08 4.68
C THR A 585 2.46 -2.90 5.67
N THR A 586 2.06 -4.15 5.98
CA THR A 586 2.82 -5.07 6.84
C THR A 586 4.16 -5.46 6.20
N TYR A 587 4.17 -5.72 4.89
CA TYR A 587 5.40 -5.93 4.12
C TYR A 587 6.30 -4.69 4.19
N VAL A 588 5.76 -3.48 3.96
CA VAL A 588 6.56 -2.26 4.05
C VAL A 588 7.03 -1.97 5.48
N ASP A 589 6.23 -2.25 6.51
CA ASP A 589 6.63 -2.18 7.93
C ASP A 589 7.85 -3.07 8.19
N CYS A 590 7.82 -4.33 7.74
CA CYS A 590 8.94 -5.25 7.85
C CYS A 590 10.24 -4.68 7.26
N VAL A 591 10.17 -3.97 6.13
CA VAL A 591 11.35 -3.34 5.51
C VAL A 591 11.93 -2.26 6.42
N TYR A 592 11.11 -1.37 6.98
CA TYR A 592 11.60 -0.35 7.92
C TYR A 592 12.11 -0.96 9.24
N ASP A 593 11.52 -2.04 9.71
CA ASP A 593 11.96 -2.74 10.93
C ASP A 593 13.30 -3.48 10.72
N GLN A 594 13.59 -3.92 9.49
CA GLN A 594 14.92 -4.43 9.13
C GLN A 594 15.95 -3.29 9.03
N LEU A 595 15.56 -2.12 8.49
CA LEU A 595 16.41 -0.93 8.46
C LEU A 595 16.72 -0.39 9.87
N ASP A 596 15.78 -0.48 10.82
CA ASP A 596 16.01 -0.19 12.25
C ASP A 596 17.11 -1.05 12.85
N ARG A 597 17.11 -2.36 12.55
CA ARG A 597 18.12 -3.31 13.02
C ARG A 597 19.50 -3.02 12.41
N VAL A 598 19.57 -2.63 11.14
CA VAL A 598 20.84 -2.17 10.51
C VAL A 598 21.34 -0.86 11.14
N TYR A 599 20.45 0.12 11.37
CA TYR A 599 20.76 1.39 12.01
C TYR A 599 21.23 1.21 13.48
N ALA A 600 20.59 0.31 14.22
CA ALA A 600 20.97 -0.07 15.58
C ALA A 600 22.36 -0.74 15.62
N ASN A 601 22.74 -1.47 14.56
CA ASN A 601 24.09 -2.01 14.39
C ASN A 601 25.13 -0.97 13.92
N GLY A 602 24.73 0.30 13.78
CA GLY A 602 25.61 1.42 13.46
C GLY A 602 25.54 1.92 12.01
N GLY A 603 24.70 1.33 11.15
CA GLY A 603 24.57 1.78 9.76
C GLY A 603 24.03 3.21 9.64
N ARG A 604 24.59 4.02 8.73
CA ARG A 604 24.25 5.46 8.60
C ARG A 604 23.93 5.94 7.19
N PHE A 605 24.24 5.18 6.14
CA PHE A 605 23.92 5.53 4.76
C PHE A 605 23.08 4.43 4.13
N PHE A 606 21.81 4.74 3.89
CA PHE A 606 20.82 3.77 3.42
C PHE A 606 20.39 4.08 2.00
N VAL A 607 20.32 3.05 1.15
CA VAL A 607 19.73 3.13 -0.19
C VAL A 607 18.61 2.11 -0.29
N LEU A 608 17.37 2.57 -0.20
CA LEU A 608 16.20 1.74 -0.39
C LEU A 608 15.82 1.76 -1.87
N LEU A 609 15.83 0.61 -2.53
CA LEU A 609 15.34 0.47 -3.90
C LEU A 609 13.84 0.18 -3.83
N ASN A 610 13.05 0.94 -4.57
CA ASN A 610 11.61 0.68 -4.67
C ASN A 610 11.31 -0.55 -5.55
N VAL A 611 10.07 -1.02 -5.57
CA VAL A 611 9.70 -2.23 -6.31
C VAL A 611 9.74 -1.93 -7.82
N ALA A 612 10.37 -2.83 -8.59
CA ALA A 612 10.42 -2.77 -10.05
C ALA A 612 9.01 -2.69 -10.69
N PRO A 613 8.86 -2.26 -11.96
CA PRO A 613 7.56 -2.21 -12.63
C PRO A 613 7.14 -3.62 -13.05
N LEU A 614 6.77 -4.46 -12.08
CA LEU A 614 6.56 -5.91 -12.27
C LEU A 614 5.46 -6.22 -13.29
N ASN A 615 4.47 -5.34 -13.47
CA ASN A 615 3.46 -5.43 -14.52
C ASN A 615 4.03 -5.34 -15.96
N LEU A 616 5.29 -4.90 -16.13
CA LEU A 616 6.04 -4.94 -17.39
C LEU A 616 6.94 -6.18 -17.53
N ALA A 617 7.23 -6.90 -16.44
CA ALA A 617 7.93 -8.18 -16.53
C ALA A 617 7.00 -9.19 -17.25
N PRO A 618 7.52 -10.03 -18.17
CA PRO A 618 6.69 -11.03 -18.85
C PRO A 618 5.86 -11.89 -17.89
N GLU A 619 6.35 -12.17 -16.68
CA GLU A 619 5.67 -12.90 -15.62
C GLU A 619 4.30 -12.31 -15.24
N TYR A 620 4.15 -10.99 -15.23
CA TYR A 620 2.89 -10.33 -14.86
C TYR A 620 2.30 -9.45 -15.97
N GLY A 621 2.99 -9.33 -17.11
CA GLY A 621 2.53 -8.58 -18.27
C GLY A 621 1.31 -9.18 -18.97
N ILE A 622 0.63 -8.36 -19.78
CA ILE A 622 -0.50 -8.77 -20.63
C ILE A 622 0.03 -9.54 -21.85
N LEU A 623 -0.56 -10.69 -22.20
CA LEU A 623 -0.10 -11.55 -23.32
C LEU A 623 0.13 -10.80 -24.65
N GLY A 624 -0.74 -9.84 -24.97
CA GLY A 624 -0.63 -9.03 -26.19
C GLY A 624 0.45 -7.93 -26.15
N GLN A 625 1.17 -7.80 -25.03
CA GLN A 625 2.14 -6.74 -24.73
C GLN A 625 3.44 -7.30 -24.10
N GLY A 626 3.76 -8.58 -24.33
CA GLY A 626 4.97 -9.23 -23.79
C GLY A 626 4.74 -10.22 -22.65
N GLY A 627 3.53 -10.26 -22.10
CA GLY A 627 3.16 -11.22 -21.06
C GLY A 627 3.37 -12.68 -21.47
N ALA A 628 3.95 -13.46 -20.56
CA ALA A 628 4.03 -14.90 -20.62
C ALA A 628 2.71 -15.55 -20.16
N GLY A 629 2.42 -16.74 -20.69
CA GLY A 629 1.44 -17.65 -20.10
C GLY A 629 2.04 -18.43 -18.92
N PRO A 630 1.54 -19.64 -18.64
CA PRO A 630 2.19 -20.58 -17.72
C PRO A 630 3.67 -20.78 -18.06
N ASN A 631 4.52 -20.63 -17.05
CA ASN A 631 5.98 -20.59 -17.17
C ASN A 631 6.65 -21.28 -15.96
N GLN A 632 7.97 -21.18 -15.83
CA GLN A 632 8.74 -21.83 -14.77
C GLN A 632 8.52 -21.28 -13.34
N TYR A 633 8.13 -20.00 -13.19
CA TYR A 633 7.86 -19.35 -11.91
C TYR A 633 6.39 -19.43 -11.52
N TRP A 634 5.47 -19.39 -12.50
CA TRP A 634 4.02 -19.57 -12.31
C TRP A 634 3.46 -20.67 -13.25
N PRO A 635 3.64 -21.97 -12.94
CA PRO A 635 3.30 -23.07 -13.85
C PRO A 635 1.79 -23.30 -14.04
N ASP A 636 0.95 -22.74 -13.17
CA ASP A 636 -0.51 -22.82 -13.23
C ASP A 636 -1.20 -21.46 -13.48
N LYS A 637 -0.45 -20.47 -14.01
CA LYS A 637 -0.94 -19.11 -14.28
C LYS A 637 -2.27 -19.10 -15.04
N SER A 638 -3.27 -18.48 -14.42
CA SER A 638 -4.65 -18.53 -14.90
C SER A 638 -4.87 -17.68 -16.16
N GLY A 639 -6.03 -17.86 -16.81
CA GLY A 639 -6.37 -17.16 -18.05
C GLY A 639 -6.68 -15.67 -17.93
N ASN A 640 -6.93 -15.11 -16.73
CA ASN A 640 -7.26 -13.69 -16.58
C ASN A 640 -6.01 -12.81 -16.40
N ILE A 641 -5.11 -12.89 -17.39
CA ILE A 641 -3.79 -12.26 -17.34
C ILE A 641 -3.88 -10.72 -17.29
N SER A 642 -4.96 -10.13 -17.81
CA SER A 642 -5.23 -8.69 -17.68
C SER A 642 -5.53 -8.27 -16.23
N GLU A 643 -6.24 -9.09 -15.46
CA GLU A 643 -6.51 -8.84 -14.03
C GLU A 643 -5.22 -8.98 -13.21
N ILE A 644 -4.41 -10.01 -13.48
CA ILE A 644 -3.08 -10.19 -12.87
C ILE A 644 -2.21 -8.96 -13.14
N SER A 645 -2.12 -8.50 -14.38
CA SER A 645 -1.30 -7.34 -14.75
C SER A 645 -1.78 -6.04 -14.11
N GLY A 646 -3.10 -5.82 -14.07
CA GLY A 646 -3.70 -4.67 -13.41
C GLY A 646 -3.46 -4.66 -11.90
N ARG A 647 -3.70 -5.79 -11.23
CA ARG A 647 -3.46 -5.93 -9.78
C ARG A 647 -1.97 -5.76 -9.44
N MET A 648 -1.06 -6.31 -10.24
CA MET A 648 0.38 -6.12 -10.05
C MET A 648 0.78 -4.64 -10.16
N LEU A 649 0.24 -3.91 -11.14
CA LEU A 649 0.46 -2.47 -11.27
C LEU A 649 -0.06 -1.71 -10.03
N GLU A 650 -1.27 -2.02 -9.56
CA GLU A 650 -1.87 -1.40 -8.38
C GLU A 650 -1.04 -1.65 -7.10
N GLU A 651 -0.58 -2.89 -6.88
CA GLU A 651 0.23 -3.26 -5.70
C GLU A 651 1.62 -2.62 -5.74
N VAL A 652 2.31 -2.65 -6.89
CA VAL A 652 3.63 -2.00 -7.09
C VAL A 652 3.55 -0.50 -6.89
N VAL A 653 2.61 0.18 -7.57
CA VAL A 653 2.43 1.63 -7.44
C VAL A 653 2.06 2.02 -6.01
N SER A 654 1.24 1.21 -5.33
CA SER A 654 0.89 1.43 -3.93
C SER A 654 2.09 1.25 -3.00
N ALA A 655 2.91 0.21 -3.16
CA ALA A 655 4.14 0.01 -2.38
C ALA A 655 5.11 1.19 -2.57
N ASN A 656 5.32 1.59 -3.82
CA ASN A 656 6.23 2.66 -4.21
C ASN A 656 5.76 4.03 -3.70
N ALA A 657 4.45 4.29 -3.72
CA ALA A 657 3.86 5.47 -3.09
C ALA A 657 4.04 5.45 -1.57
N ILE A 658 3.85 4.30 -0.90
CA ILE A 658 4.13 4.19 0.55
C ILE A 658 5.60 4.54 0.82
N TYR A 659 6.57 4.00 0.07
CA TYR A 659 7.98 4.39 0.22
C TYR A 659 8.18 5.90 0.02
N GLN A 660 7.69 6.46 -1.10
CA GLN A 660 7.86 7.88 -1.46
C GLN A 660 7.39 8.84 -0.35
N TYR A 661 6.26 8.56 0.31
CA TYR A 661 5.72 9.41 1.37
C TYR A 661 6.20 9.03 2.78
N ARG A 662 6.54 7.76 3.02
CA ARG A 662 6.97 7.27 4.33
C ARG A 662 8.45 7.53 4.60
N THR A 663 9.36 7.34 3.65
CA THR A 663 10.79 7.59 3.88
C THR A 663 11.07 9.01 4.40
N PRO A 664 10.58 10.11 3.77
CA PRO A 664 10.74 11.45 4.32
C PRO A 664 10.08 11.65 5.69
N TYR A 665 8.97 10.97 5.96
CA TYR A 665 8.30 11.05 7.26
C TYR A 665 9.16 10.38 8.35
N GLU A 666 9.59 9.14 8.16
CA GLU A 666 10.38 8.37 9.13
C GLU A 666 11.73 9.04 9.40
N VAL A 667 12.42 9.47 8.33
CA VAL A 667 13.77 10.05 8.42
C VAL A 667 13.73 11.47 9.00
N VAL A 668 12.92 12.37 8.44
CA VAL A 668 12.99 13.82 8.76
C VAL A 668 11.98 14.27 9.81
N LEU A 669 10.74 13.76 9.76
CA LEU A 669 9.64 14.27 10.62
C LEU A 669 9.48 13.50 11.92
N ALA A 670 9.63 12.18 11.88
CA ALA A 670 9.65 11.31 13.06
C ALA A 670 11.05 11.25 13.70
N ASN A 671 12.10 11.55 12.93
CA ASN A 671 13.51 11.40 13.32
C ASN A 671 13.80 9.99 13.86
N ARG A 672 13.38 8.96 13.10
CA ARG A 672 13.54 7.54 13.44
C ARG A 672 15.02 7.10 13.41
N TYR A 673 15.84 7.77 12.58
CA TYR A 673 17.24 7.39 12.32
C TYR A 673 18.28 8.50 12.61
N PRO A 674 18.39 9.06 13.83
CA PRO A 674 19.24 10.21 14.12
C PRO A 674 20.69 10.13 13.61
N GLY A 675 21.07 11.12 12.81
CA GLY A 675 22.38 11.21 12.18
C GLY A 675 22.58 10.33 10.94
N ALA A 676 21.55 9.64 10.42
CA ALA A 676 21.62 8.86 9.19
C ALA A 676 21.13 9.64 7.95
N ASP A 677 21.57 9.19 6.77
CA ASP A 677 21.09 9.64 5.47
C ASP A 677 20.42 8.48 4.73
N PHE A 678 19.35 8.79 4.01
CA PHE A 678 18.56 7.86 3.22
C PHE A 678 18.43 8.38 1.79
N ALA A 679 18.66 7.50 0.82
CA ALA A 679 18.24 7.67 -0.56
C ALA A 679 17.13 6.66 -0.88
N LEU A 680 15.99 7.12 -1.40
CA LEU A 680 15.04 6.25 -2.09
C LEU A 680 15.42 6.23 -3.56
N TYR A 681 15.98 5.12 -4.01
CA TYR A 681 16.33 4.87 -5.41
C TYR A 681 15.09 4.33 -6.14
N ASN A 682 14.58 5.15 -7.04
CA ASN A 682 13.43 4.89 -7.87
C ASN A 682 13.82 4.05 -9.10
N VAL A 683 14.15 2.78 -8.86
CA VAL A 683 14.44 1.80 -9.91
C VAL A 683 13.19 1.48 -10.74
N HIS A 684 11.98 1.64 -10.17
CA HIS A 684 10.73 1.62 -10.91
C HIS A 684 10.75 2.55 -12.14
N ASP A 685 10.97 3.85 -11.91
CA ASP A 685 10.94 4.84 -12.99
C ASP A 685 12.16 4.75 -13.90
N LEU A 686 13.29 4.21 -13.42
CA LEU A 686 14.43 3.86 -14.28
C LEU A 686 14.04 2.76 -15.28
N MET A 687 13.48 1.65 -14.79
CA MET A 687 13.08 0.53 -15.63
C MET A 687 11.91 0.90 -16.56
N GLN A 688 10.96 1.71 -16.11
CA GLN A 688 9.93 2.30 -16.98
C GLN A 688 10.56 3.15 -18.11
N ASN A 689 11.60 3.93 -17.82
CA ASN A 689 12.29 4.73 -18.84
C ASN A 689 13.10 3.86 -19.81
N ILE A 690 13.70 2.75 -19.35
CA ILE A 690 14.34 1.74 -20.22
C ILE A 690 13.28 1.12 -21.16
N HIS A 691 12.09 0.80 -20.64
CA HIS A 691 10.98 0.29 -21.44
C HIS A 691 10.50 1.29 -22.50
N ASP A 692 10.33 2.56 -22.13
CA ASP A 692 9.73 3.58 -23.01
C ASP A 692 10.75 4.22 -23.99
N ASN A 693 12.03 4.24 -23.64
CA ASN A 693 13.11 4.86 -24.43
C ASN A 693 14.32 3.90 -24.64
N PRO A 694 14.13 2.65 -25.10
CA PRO A 694 15.16 1.61 -25.04
C PRO A 694 16.46 1.96 -25.77
N SER A 695 16.41 2.77 -26.83
CA SER A 695 17.58 3.21 -27.59
C SER A 695 18.54 4.13 -26.81
N ALA A 696 18.14 4.63 -25.63
CA ALA A 696 19.03 5.37 -24.74
C ALA A 696 19.83 4.45 -23.77
N TYR A 697 19.47 3.16 -23.69
CA TYR A 697 19.90 2.26 -22.61
C TYR A 697 20.41 0.90 -23.13
N LEU A 698 19.64 0.25 -24.00
CA LEU A 698 19.98 -1.05 -24.59
C LEU A 698 20.89 -0.84 -25.80
N ASN A 699 21.98 -1.61 -25.86
CA ASN A 699 23.11 -1.38 -26.77
C ASN A 699 23.49 -2.63 -27.59
N GLY A 700 22.65 -3.67 -27.56
CA GLY A 700 22.85 -4.89 -28.33
C GLY A 700 22.76 -4.70 -29.85
N THR A 701 23.17 -5.75 -30.56
CA THR A 701 23.32 -5.79 -32.02
C THR A 701 22.06 -6.19 -32.79
N ALA A 702 21.00 -6.64 -32.09
CA ALA A 702 19.71 -6.98 -32.66
C ALA A 702 18.70 -5.82 -32.44
N PRO A 703 17.49 -5.88 -33.02
CA PRO A 703 16.43 -4.94 -32.67
C PRO A 703 16.14 -4.99 -31.17
N LEU A 704 16.06 -3.81 -30.55
CA LEU A 704 15.84 -3.67 -29.11
C LEU A 704 14.47 -4.21 -28.70
N ASN A 705 14.39 -4.89 -27.55
CA ASN A 705 13.19 -5.58 -27.09
C ASN A 705 12.99 -5.41 -25.58
N VAL A 706 11.89 -4.78 -25.20
CA VAL A 706 11.52 -4.50 -23.80
C VAL A 706 10.37 -5.38 -23.29
N THR A 707 9.84 -6.24 -24.17
CA THR A 707 8.63 -7.07 -23.93
C THR A 707 8.90 -8.56 -23.97
N GLY A 708 9.90 -9.00 -24.73
CA GLY A 708 10.42 -10.36 -24.70
C GLY A 708 11.67 -10.45 -23.83
N HIS A 709 12.20 -11.66 -23.69
CA HIS A 709 13.33 -11.97 -22.85
C HIS A 709 14.41 -12.79 -23.57
N VAL A 710 15.63 -12.81 -23.02
CA VAL A 710 16.80 -13.47 -23.61
C VAL A 710 16.66 -14.99 -23.66
N ASN A 711 16.30 -15.61 -22.54
CA ASN A 711 16.36 -17.06 -22.31
C ASN A 711 14.95 -17.64 -22.25
N VAL A 712 14.46 -18.12 -23.39
CA VAL A 712 13.09 -18.64 -23.51
C VAL A 712 13.08 -20.11 -23.12
N CYS A 713 12.45 -20.45 -22.00
CA CYS A 713 12.28 -21.82 -21.51
C CYS A 713 10.88 -22.37 -21.83
N ASN A 714 10.68 -23.68 -21.60
CA ASN A 714 9.34 -24.24 -21.48
C ASN A 714 8.77 -23.98 -20.06
N ALA A 715 7.48 -24.28 -19.85
CA ALA A 715 6.79 -24.04 -18.57
C ALA A 715 7.30 -24.87 -17.37
N THR A 716 8.36 -25.67 -17.53
CA THR A 716 9.04 -26.38 -16.42
C THR A 716 10.50 -25.95 -16.27
N GLY A 717 10.91 -24.79 -16.83
CA GLY A 717 12.30 -24.30 -16.81
C GLY A 717 13.26 -25.15 -17.64
N GLY A 718 12.75 -25.95 -18.58
CA GLY A 718 13.52 -26.86 -19.41
C GLY A 718 13.56 -26.46 -20.88
N ALA A 719 14.43 -27.12 -21.64
CA ALA A 719 14.58 -26.91 -23.09
C ALA A 719 14.82 -25.44 -23.51
N CYS A 720 15.52 -24.69 -22.66
CA CYS A 720 15.73 -23.26 -22.83
C CYS A 720 16.59 -22.92 -24.05
N VAL A 721 16.23 -21.80 -24.72
CA VAL A 721 16.95 -21.26 -25.87
C VAL A 721 17.29 -19.80 -25.60
N ALA A 722 18.59 -19.52 -25.44
CA ALA A 722 19.10 -18.16 -25.29
C ALA A 722 19.21 -17.43 -26.64
N ASN A 723 18.83 -16.16 -26.67
CA ASN A 723 18.93 -15.30 -27.83
C ASN A 723 20.38 -14.83 -28.05
N THR A 724 20.76 -14.61 -29.31
CA THR A 724 22.16 -14.32 -29.72
C THR A 724 22.62 -12.88 -29.46
N SER A 725 21.78 -12.02 -28.89
CA SER A 725 22.11 -10.62 -28.60
C SER A 725 21.45 -10.16 -27.30
N PRO A 726 21.90 -10.66 -26.13
CA PRO A 726 21.25 -10.42 -24.83
C PRO A 726 21.15 -8.93 -24.48
N ASP A 727 22.16 -8.14 -24.84
CA ASP A 727 22.22 -6.69 -24.62
C ASP A 727 21.15 -5.88 -25.41
N SER A 728 20.39 -6.54 -26.29
CA SER A 728 19.24 -5.94 -26.96
C SER A 728 17.95 -6.04 -26.13
N PHE A 729 17.96 -6.78 -25.03
CA PHE A 729 16.78 -7.12 -24.23
C PHE A 729 16.77 -6.43 -22.88
N MET A 730 15.59 -6.03 -22.41
CA MET A 730 15.39 -5.53 -21.03
C MET A 730 15.35 -6.66 -19.99
N TRP A 731 14.79 -7.82 -20.35
CA TRP A 731 14.54 -8.96 -19.47
C TRP A 731 15.41 -10.16 -19.86
N TYR A 732 15.93 -10.90 -18.89
CA TYR A 732 16.64 -12.15 -19.11
C TYR A 732 15.69 -13.32 -19.34
N ASP A 733 14.73 -13.52 -18.45
CA ASP A 733 13.70 -14.57 -18.50
C ASP A 733 12.31 -13.94 -18.27
N GLU A 734 11.34 -14.71 -17.79
CA GLU A 734 10.01 -14.17 -17.52
C GLU A 734 9.98 -13.10 -16.41
N LEU A 735 10.92 -13.09 -15.46
CA LEU A 735 10.87 -12.26 -14.26
C LEU A 735 12.11 -11.38 -14.04
N HIS A 736 13.30 -11.85 -14.41
CA HIS A 736 14.57 -11.21 -14.07
C HIS A 736 15.01 -10.18 -15.12
N PRO A 737 15.55 -9.03 -14.74
CA PRO A 737 16.19 -8.10 -15.67
C PRO A 737 17.33 -8.78 -16.44
N SER A 738 17.66 -8.28 -17.62
CA SER A 738 18.85 -8.71 -18.35
C SER A 738 20.11 -8.17 -17.68
N GLU A 739 21.25 -8.84 -17.87
CA GLU A 739 22.57 -8.34 -17.45
C GLU A 739 22.84 -6.88 -17.95
N GLN A 740 22.31 -6.48 -19.10
CA GLN A 740 22.41 -5.10 -19.58
C GLN A 740 21.56 -4.13 -18.73
N THR A 741 20.35 -4.51 -18.34
CA THR A 741 19.52 -3.76 -17.39
C THR A 741 20.19 -3.69 -16.01
N GLU A 742 20.76 -4.79 -15.51
CA GLU A 742 21.55 -4.84 -14.27
C GLU A 742 22.75 -3.87 -14.31
N ARG A 743 23.47 -3.79 -15.43
CA ARG A 743 24.55 -2.80 -15.63
C ARG A 743 24.06 -1.34 -15.56
N ILE A 744 22.87 -1.04 -16.07
CA ILE A 744 22.25 0.29 -16.01
C ILE A 744 21.80 0.62 -14.58
N ILE A 745 21.21 -0.34 -13.87
CA ILE A 745 20.82 -0.21 -12.47
C ILE A 745 22.06 0.03 -11.60
N ALA A 746 23.14 -0.71 -11.81
CA ALA A 746 24.42 -0.53 -11.13
C ALA A 746 25.05 0.85 -11.39
N GLN A 747 25.11 1.28 -12.65
CA GLN A 747 25.66 2.59 -13.01
C GLN A 747 24.85 3.74 -12.37
N THR A 748 23.52 3.61 -12.38
CA THR A 748 22.64 4.60 -11.76
C THR A 748 22.76 4.56 -10.23
N PHE A 749 22.89 3.39 -9.61
CA PHE A 749 23.16 3.24 -8.17
C PHE A 749 24.47 3.93 -7.75
N VAL A 750 25.54 3.82 -8.55
CA VAL A 750 26.79 4.54 -8.30
C VAL A 750 26.57 6.06 -8.28
N ASP A 751 25.65 6.59 -9.09
CA ASP A 751 25.29 8.01 -9.07
C ASP A 751 24.30 8.37 -7.94
N VAL A 752 23.50 7.42 -7.44
CA VAL A 752 22.75 7.56 -6.17
C VAL A 752 23.71 7.70 -5.00
N VAL A 753 24.72 6.82 -4.91
CA VAL A 753 25.72 6.84 -3.83
C VAL A 753 26.61 8.09 -3.87
N LYS A 754 26.73 8.77 -5.02
CA LYS A 754 27.35 10.10 -5.13
C LYS A 754 26.41 11.27 -4.78
N GLY A 755 25.12 11.03 -4.57
CA GLY A 755 24.12 12.08 -4.33
C GLY A 755 23.72 12.89 -5.57
N VAL A 756 23.92 12.35 -6.78
CA VAL A 756 23.71 13.10 -8.06
C VAL A 756 22.72 12.45 -9.02
N SER A 757 22.26 11.23 -8.76
CA SER A 757 21.28 10.55 -9.63
C SER A 757 19.93 11.28 -9.65
N ALA A 758 19.38 11.42 -10.86
CA ALA A 758 18.02 11.91 -11.10
C ALA A 758 16.93 10.90 -10.69
N TYR A 759 17.29 9.62 -10.50
CA TYR A 759 16.40 8.56 -10.08
C TYR A 759 16.40 8.34 -8.56
N ALA A 760 16.88 9.30 -7.76
CA ALA A 760 16.80 9.19 -6.31
C ALA A 760 16.40 10.50 -5.63
N THR A 761 15.70 10.34 -4.50
CA THR A 761 15.43 11.44 -3.56
C THR A 761 16.18 11.17 -2.26
N TYR A 762 16.77 12.22 -1.68
CA TYR A 762 17.69 12.13 -0.54
C TYR A 762 17.15 12.87 0.68
N TRP A 763 17.35 12.29 1.86
CA TRP A 763 17.00 12.88 3.14
C TRP A 763 18.10 12.62 4.18
N SER A 764 18.19 13.52 5.13
CA SER A 764 19.04 13.42 6.32
C SER A 764 18.17 13.69 7.55
N SER A 765 18.34 12.92 8.60
CA SER A 765 17.67 13.09 9.90
C SER A 765 18.24 14.24 10.74
#